data_AF-A0A537GS13-F1
#
_entry.id   AF-A0A537GS13-F1
#
_cell.length_a   1.000
_cell.length_b   1.000
_cell.length_c   1.000
_cell.angle_alpha   90.00
_cell.angle_beta   90.00
_cell.angle_gamma   90.00
#
_symmetry.space_group_name_H-M   'P 1'
#
loop_
_entity.id
_entity.type
_entity.pdbx_description
1 polymer ?
#
loop_
_entity_poly.entity_id
_entity_poly.type
_entity_poly.pdbx_seq_one_letter_code
_entity_poly.pdbx_strand_id
1 'polypeptide(L)'
;MKYRLVPVILLFFIPVFASGLSPAHANYRIATTATDTWPSILSQGYAVVDGVKMAMAENNGVNQIVAAGSFNNGTSQTQLRVYHKSGNGLVLDSNQQWVFTPFRNANSYYFSGVDVADIDGSGLNETVTIGNVQPTAGNPQLSQIGIYRWNGASLARQKLFNFTVTSSRLETRGLAIWSYSGVHQIVTLGYYNTSGINNAQLGIWSWDGNTFTKNTLYNWTTTGTGATGSQGFAVATGDIEGIGTPDIVTVGWSNNGTATQSEMRIWGWTGSGNPLLKWTKIWVTTGVGSVATSVTIADLAKDGKKEIIVGGQILTYPFWKAELTLFSDWGGTLSQLAETNWISSSQSNFELIHVSTGDIDASGTTEIVTAGFTNQPIGTTDVYYGIIRAWTLTGSTISLQQSYQYTTVPIALDAVTIGDIDKIGKQDIIVGGQQIGKGFLEVRDTAFVNSVISLTTNPSPALAGQSVTVSGTLTNTTDAGPLVSMQVLLEYNASGGSYSIIATTSTDSQGRFATSFTPPGPGSYNIRASWSGDNSHSGSTASASLTVSKSPSVIVLSSSSFNAQVGDTITISGYLYPANTAKLTIIYTGPDGTAISHTVNSTSTGSFTDQYLVNTAGTWTVSASWAGTTTTSGSTSNTLNVQTQAQPPPLVTTMSFYALILAVAALAVGAFAIVRKGRGRTSLPSMVPTQATPSK
;
A
#
# COMPACT_ATOMS: atom_id res chain seq x y z
N MET A 1 -65.69 15.48 -14.59
CA MET A 1 -65.12 16.84 -14.81
C MET A 1 -63.61 16.71 -14.95
N LYS A 2 -63.01 17.39 -15.93
CA LYS A 2 -61.76 18.20 -15.89
C LYS A 2 -60.69 17.78 -14.84
N TYR A 3 -59.42 17.47 -15.16
CA TYR A 3 -58.60 17.78 -16.35
C TYR A 3 -57.45 16.77 -16.64
N ARG A 4 -57.17 16.59 -17.95
CA ARG A 4 -55.87 16.58 -18.68
C ARG A 4 -54.73 15.61 -18.35
N LEU A 5 -54.33 14.86 -19.38
CA LEU A 5 -52.94 14.44 -19.62
C LEU A 5 -52.06 15.64 -20.04
N VAL A 6 -50.79 15.63 -19.61
CA VAL A 6 -49.63 16.08 -20.40
C VAL A 6 -48.46 15.12 -20.08
N PRO A 7 -47.78 14.53 -21.08
CA PRO A 7 -46.58 13.71 -20.83
C PRO A 7 -45.33 14.60 -20.73
N VAL A 8 -44.39 14.23 -19.85
CA VAL A 8 -43.04 14.82 -19.83
C VAL A 8 -42.02 13.68 -19.90
N ILE A 9 -41.27 13.66 -21.00
CA ILE A 9 -40.02 12.92 -21.12
C ILE A 9 -38.90 13.96 -21.03
N LEU A 10 -37.99 13.84 -20.07
CA LEU A 10 -36.54 13.73 -20.31
C LEU A 10 -35.72 13.77 -19.00
N LEU A 11 -34.52 13.20 -19.10
CA LEU A 11 -33.31 13.44 -18.29
C LEU A 11 -33.28 12.92 -16.84
N PHE A 12 -32.68 11.74 -16.74
CA PHE A 12 -31.74 11.40 -15.67
C PHE A 12 -30.83 12.58 -15.32
N PHE A 13 -30.76 12.93 -14.04
CA PHE A 13 -29.53 13.07 -13.24
C PHE A 13 -29.95 13.40 -11.80
N ILE A 14 -30.23 12.36 -11.00
CA ILE A 14 -30.20 12.50 -9.54
C ILE A 14 -28.71 12.41 -9.18
N PRO A 15 -28.09 13.45 -8.59
CA PRO A 15 -26.81 13.28 -7.94
C PRO A 15 -27.07 12.39 -6.73
N VAL A 16 -26.71 11.11 -6.86
CA VAL A 16 -26.54 10.24 -5.70
C VAL A 16 -25.38 10.85 -4.92
N PHE A 17 -25.70 11.59 -3.87
CA PHE A 17 -24.75 11.90 -2.79
C PHE A 17 -24.45 10.60 -2.06
N ALA A 18 -23.69 9.73 -2.73
CA ALA A 18 -22.79 8.84 -2.04
C ALA A 18 -21.76 9.75 -1.37
N SER A 19 -22.02 10.09 -0.11
CA SER A 19 -20.96 10.44 0.83
C SER A 19 -20.11 9.18 1.07
N GLY A 20 -19.46 8.71 0.00
CA GLY A 20 -18.36 7.78 0.10
C GLY A 20 -17.26 8.55 0.80
N LEU A 21 -17.08 8.25 2.08
CA LEU A 21 -15.83 8.53 2.79
C LEU A 21 -14.69 8.14 1.84
N SER A 22 -13.78 9.06 1.56
CA SER A 22 -12.55 8.72 0.83
C SER A 22 -11.80 7.72 1.71
N PRO A 23 -11.69 6.43 1.34
CA PRO A 23 -10.99 5.45 2.14
C PRO A 23 -9.51 5.58 1.79
N ALA A 24 -8.90 6.67 2.24
CA ALA A 24 -7.48 6.67 2.55
C ALA A 24 -7.32 5.83 3.83
N HIS A 25 -7.40 4.52 3.67
CA HIS A 25 -6.89 3.59 4.65
C HIS A 25 -5.36 3.71 4.57
N ALA A 26 -4.66 3.97 5.68
CA ALA A 26 -3.23 3.67 5.71
C ALA A 26 -3.19 2.18 6.02
N ASN A 27 -2.95 1.39 4.97
CA ASN A 27 -3.31 -0.01 5.04
C ASN A 27 -2.22 -0.89 5.73
N TYR A 28 -1.40 -0.34 6.62
CA TYR A 28 -0.67 -1.17 7.59
C TYR A 28 -1.66 -1.87 8.54
N ARG A 29 -1.31 -3.02 9.12
CA ARG A 29 -2.10 -3.68 10.17
C ARG A 29 -1.56 -3.33 11.56
N ILE A 30 -2.45 -3.10 12.53
CA ILE A 30 -2.07 -2.89 13.94
C ILE A 30 -1.90 -4.26 14.63
N ALA A 31 -0.66 -4.76 14.71
CA ALA A 31 -0.31 -6.12 15.09
C ALA A 31 0.33 -6.20 16.49
N THR A 32 -0.08 -7.18 17.31
CA THR A 32 0.57 -7.46 18.61
C THR A 32 2.02 -7.86 18.43
N THR A 33 2.94 -7.19 19.11
CA THR A 33 4.37 -7.55 19.17
C THR A 33 4.74 -8.18 20.52
N ALA A 34 4.14 -7.73 21.63
CA ALA A 34 4.35 -8.31 22.95
C ALA A 34 3.15 -8.03 23.91
N THR A 35 2.92 -8.90 24.91
CA THR A 35 1.84 -8.72 25.90
C THR A 35 2.23 -9.30 27.27
N ASP A 36 1.66 -8.75 28.35
CA ASP A 36 1.63 -9.33 29.69
C ASP A 36 0.23 -9.20 30.31
N THR A 37 -0.11 -10.10 31.24
CA THR A 37 -1.35 -9.99 32.04
C THR A 37 -1.05 -10.05 33.54
N TRP A 38 -1.58 -9.07 34.26
CA TRP A 38 -1.44 -8.99 35.71
C TRP A 38 -2.41 -9.98 36.37
N PRO A 39 -1.93 -10.95 37.15
CA PRO A 39 -2.75 -12.07 37.59
C PRO A 39 -3.82 -11.62 38.59
N SER A 40 -5.10 -11.93 38.32
CA SER A 40 -6.14 -11.99 39.36
C SER A 40 -6.21 -13.43 39.88
N ILE A 41 -5.84 -13.62 41.15
CA ILE A 41 -5.56 -14.96 41.73
C ILE A 41 -6.72 -15.58 42.51
N LEU A 42 -7.90 -14.96 42.55
CA LEU A 42 -9.08 -15.43 43.29
C LEU A 42 -10.38 -15.14 42.52
N SER A 43 -11.43 -15.93 42.81
CA SER A 43 -12.74 -15.92 42.13
C SER A 43 -13.60 -14.65 42.32
N GLN A 44 -13.06 -13.61 42.97
CA GLN A 44 -13.68 -12.28 43.13
C GLN A 44 -12.65 -11.12 43.03
N GLY A 45 -11.42 -11.40 42.59
CA GLY A 45 -10.38 -10.38 42.43
C GLY A 45 -10.39 -9.74 41.05
N TYR A 46 -9.91 -8.49 40.95
CA TYR A 46 -9.68 -7.81 39.67
C TYR A 46 -8.33 -7.09 39.64
N ALA A 47 -7.81 -6.86 38.44
CA ALA A 47 -6.71 -5.95 38.18
C ALA A 47 -6.97 -5.15 36.90
N VAL A 48 -6.43 -3.93 36.83
CA VAL A 48 -6.56 -2.99 35.69
C VAL A 48 -5.28 -2.16 35.62
N VAL A 49 -4.84 -1.81 34.41
CA VAL A 49 -3.73 -0.89 34.15
C VAL A 49 -4.32 0.47 33.78
N ASP A 50 -4.44 1.35 34.77
CA ASP A 50 -5.08 2.67 34.68
C ASP A 50 -4.18 3.72 33.99
N GLY A 51 -2.88 3.45 33.82
CA GLY A 51 -1.94 4.37 33.17
C GLY A 51 -0.69 3.67 32.63
N VAL A 52 -0.24 4.09 31.45
CA VAL A 52 1.02 3.62 30.82
C VAL A 52 1.85 4.80 30.33
N LYS A 53 3.16 4.73 30.53
CA LYS A 53 4.14 5.70 29.99
C LYS A 53 5.36 4.97 29.46
N MET A 54 5.80 5.30 28.25
CA MET A 54 7.10 4.90 27.73
C MET A 54 8.14 5.98 28.06
N ALA A 55 9.26 5.59 28.67
CA ALA A 55 10.38 6.48 29.00
C ALA A 55 11.65 5.70 29.35
N MET A 56 12.81 6.36 29.38
CA MET A 56 14.05 5.80 29.93
C MET A 56 14.04 5.91 31.47
N ALA A 57 13.17 5.17 32.14
CA ALA A 57 12.97 5.20 33.59
C ALA A 57 14.24 4.87 34.41
N GLU A 58 15.16 4.06 33.87
CA GLU A 58 16.47 3.78 34.49
C GLU A 58 17.56 4.80 34.08
N ASN A 59 17.31 5.57 33.02
CA ASN A 59 18.29 6.42 32.33
C ASN A 59 19.56 5.71 31.83
N ASN A 60 19.46 4.41 31.50
CA ASN A 60 20.56 3.57 31.00
C ASN A 60 20.65 3.48 29.46
N GLY A 61 19.82 4.24 28.74
CA GLY A 61 19.73 4.17 27.28
C GLY A 61 18.78 3.09 26.74
N VAL A 62 18.14 2.28 27.57
CA VAL A 62 17.02 1.40 27.21
C VAL A 62 15.70 2.14 27.48
N ASN A 63 14.71 1.99 26.59
CA ASN A 63 13.36 2.49 26.83
C ASN A 63 12.58 1.44 27.65
N GLN A 64 11.87 1.89 28.68
CA GLN A 64 11.00 1.05 29.50
C GLN A 64 9.54 1.48 29.37
N ILE A 65 8.63 0.54 29.63
CA ILE A 65 7.21 0.78 29.84
C ILE A 65 6.96 0.79 31.34
N VAL A 66 6.51 1.94 31.85
CA VAL A 66 6.06 2.09 33.23
C VAL A 66 4.54 2.02 33.23
N ALA A 67 3.99 1.02 33.91
CA ALA A 67 2.57 0.72 33.95
C ALA A 67 2.06 0.84 35.39
N ALA A 68 1.14 1.77 35.61
CA ALA A 68 0.47 2.01 36.89
C ALA A 68 -0.96 1.50 36.82
N GLY A 69 -1.43 0.87 37.90
CA GLY A 69 -2.78 0.36 37.94
C GLY A 69 -3.26 -0.07 39.32
N SER A 70 -4.43 -0.66 39.31
CA SER A 70 -5.19 -1.02 40.51
C SER A 70 -5.39 -2.53 40.57
N PHE A 71 -5.25 -3.09 41.77
CA PHE A 71 -5.34 -4.52 42.04
C PHE A 71 -6.19 -4.75 43.28
N ASN A 72 -7.10 -5.73 43.21
CA ASN A 72 -7.96 -6.10 44.32
C ASN A 72 -8.07 -7.62 44.43
N ASN A 73 -7.72 -8.16 45.59
CA ASN A 73 -7.85 -9.58 45.94
C ASN A 73 -8.68 -9.80 47.23
N GLY A 74 -9.62 -8.89 47.51
CA GLY A 74 -10.29 -8.75 48.81
C GLY A 74 -9.75 -7.56 49.63
N THR A 75 -8.75 -6.84 49.12
CA THR A 75 -8.27 -5.56 49.65
C THR A 75 -7.81 -4.71 48.46
N SER A 76 -8.14 -3.42 48.44
CA SER A 76 -7.70 -2.48 47.40
C SER A 76 -6.20 -2.19 47.53
N GLN A 77 -5.47 -2.32 46.42
CA GLN A 77 -4.03 -2.10 46.34
C GLN A 77 -3.71 -1.37 45.04
N THR A 78 -2.66 -0.55 45.03
CA THR A 78 -2.10 -0.06 43.76
C THR A 78 -0.85 -0.84 43.41
N GLN A 79 -0.60 -0.95 42.11
CA GLN A 79 0.52 -1.69 41.54
C GLN A 79 1.20 -0.83 40.48
N LEU A 80 2.52 -0.71 40.59
CA LEU A 80 3.38 -0.04 39.63
C LEU A 80 4.41 -1.04 39.14
N ARG A 81 4.52 -1.17 37.82
CA ARG A 81 5.45 -2.11 37.18
C ARG A 81 6.32 -1.40 36.15
N VAL A 82 7.52 -1.92 35.96
CA VAL A 82 8.47 -1.49 34.95
C VAL A 82 8.81 -2.70 34.08
N TYR A 83 8.79 -2.50 32.77
CA TYR A 83 9.10 -3.52 31.77
C TYR A 83 10.06 -2.98 30.72
N HIS A 84 10.84 -3.86 30.09
CA HIS A 84 11.45 -3.62 28.79
C HIS A 84 10.94 -4.64 27.75
N LYS A 85 11.02 -4.27 26.47
CA LYS A 85 10.73 -5.16 25.34
C LYS A 85 12.00 -5.93 24.97
N SER A 86 11.90 -7.25 24.88
CA SER A 86 12.98 -8.14 24.46
C SER A 86 12.46 -9.04 23.34
N GLY A 87 12.78 -8.66 22.09
CA GLY A 87 12.18 -9.25 20.89
C GLY A 87 10.66 -9.08 20.88
N ASN A 88 9.94 -10.21 20.92
CA ASN A 88 8.47 -10.29 20.93
C ASN A 88 7.90 -10.56 22.34
N GLY A 89 8.65 -10.24 23.39
CA GLY A 89 8.25 -10.44 24.79
C GLY A 89 8.40 -9.17 25.62
N LEU A 90 7.53 -9.01 26.62
CA LEU A 90 7.73 -8.06 27.71
C LEU A 90 8.44 -8.78 28.86
N VAL A 91 9.55 -8.20 29.33
CA VAL A 91 10.27 -8.65 30.51
C VAL A 91 9.89 -7.75 31.67
N LEU A 92 9.44 -8.34 32.78
CA LEU A 92 9.05 -7.62 33.99
C LEU A 92 10.30 -7.35 34.84
N ASP A 93 10.80 -6.13 34.82
CA ASP A 93 11.98 -5.70 35.56
C ASP A 93 11.65 -5.35 37.01
N SER A 94 10.47 -4.78 37.24
CA SER A 94 10.05 -4.30 38.55
C SER A 94 8.55 -4.48 38.76
N ASN A 95 8.16 -4.92 39.95
CA ASN A 95 6.77 -4.99 40.37
C ASN A 95 6.64 -4.54 41.83
N GLN A 96 6.17 -3.32 42.04
CA GLN A 96 5.93 -2.75 43.34
C GLN A 96 4.43 -2.63 43.60
N GLN A 97 4.00 -3.10 44.77
CA GLN A 97 2.60 -3.10 45.18
C GLN A 97 2.45 -2.41 46.54
N TRP A 98 1.37 -1.67 46.75
CA TRP A 98 1.09 -0.96 47.99
C TRP A 98 -0.34 -1.17 48.47
N VAL A 99 -0.48 -1.42 49.78
CA VAL A 99 -1.76 -1.46 50.49
C VAL A 99 -1.90 -0.17 51.30
N PHE A 100 -3.01 0.55 51.15
CA PHE A 100 -3.22 1.80 51.87
C PHE A 100 -3.90 1.56 53.22
N THR A 101 -3.11 1.40 54.30
CA THR A 101 -3.63 1.34 55.67
C THR A 101 -4.03 2.73 56.17
N PRO A 102 -5.18 2.91 56.85
CA PRO A 102 -6.00 1.89 57.51
C PRO A 102 -7.11 1.22 56.65
N PHE A 103 -7.28 1.57 55.38
CA PHE A 103 -8.46 1.25 54.58
C PHE A 103 -8.39 -0.14 53.91
N ARG A 104 -8.74 -1.18 54.67
CA ARG A 104 -8.74 -2.59 54.21
C ARG A 104 -10.03 -3.06 53.51
N ASN A 105 -10.85 -2.16 53.00
CA ASN A 105 -12.05 -2.50 52.23
C ASN A 105 -11.76 -2.55 50.72
N ALA A 106 -12.58 -3.31 49.99
CA ALA A 106 -12.58 -3.27 48.53
C ALA A 106 -12.84 -1.84 48.04
N ASN A 107 -12.13 -1.47 46.96
CA ASN A 107 -12.26 -0.21 46.20
C ASN A 107 -11.71 1.06 46.87
N SER A 108 -11.06 0.98 48.04
CA SER A 108 -10.63 2.18 48.76
C SER A 108 -9.36 2.88 48.25
N TYR A 109 -8.56 2.31 47.34
CA TYR A 109 -7.34 2.95 46.82
C TYR A 109 -7.01 2.49 45.39
N TYR A 110 -6.78 3.42 44.48
CA TYR A 110 -6.53 3.19 43.05
C TYR A 110 -5.56 4.24 42.45
N PHE A 111 -4.87 3.91 41.37
CA PHE A 111 -4.06 4.86 40.58
C PHE A 111 -4.90 5.44 39.44
N SER A 112 -4.58 6.67 39.02
CA SER A 112 -5.26 7.36 37.92
C SER A 112 -4.34 8.05 36.91
N GLY A 113 -3.03 8.09 37.18
CA GLY A 113 -2.07 8.68 36.25
C GLY A 113 -0.64 8.30 36.61
N VAL A 114 0.20 8.17 35.57
CA VAL A 114 1.64 7.96 35.68
C VAL A 114 2.37 8.76 34.61
N ASP A 115 3.48 9.39 34.99
CA ASP A 115 4.39 10.05 34.05
C ASP A 115 5.84 9.83 34.52
N VAL A 116 6.80 10.01 33.61
CA VAL A 116 8.21 9.74 33.86
C VAL A 116 9.07 10.85 33.26
N ALA A 117 9.82 11.56 34.11
CA ALA A 117 10.73 12.64 33.73
C ALA A 117 11.73 12.94 34.86
N ASP A 118 12.82 13.63 34.56
CA ASP A 118 13.73 14.23 35.53
C ASP A 118 13.04 15.43 36.20
N ILE A 119 12.52 15.24 37.41
CA ILE A 119 11.73 16.26 38.12
C ILE A 119 12.61 17.13 39.01
N ASP A 120 13.67 16.56 39.59
CA ASP A 120 14.62 17.32 40.41
C ASP A 120 15.75 17.99 39.62
N GLY A 121 15.87 17.72 38.32
CA GLY A 121 16.95 18.23 37.47
C GLY A 121 18.30 17.56 37.76
N SER A 122 18.28 16.34 38.32
CA SER A 122 19.49 15.57 38.64
C SER A 122 20.07 14.83 37.44
N GLY A 123 19.41 14.86 36.28
CA GLY A 123 19.73 14.06 35.11
C GLY A 123 19.29 12.59 35.24
N LEU A 124 18.43 12.26 36.20
CA LEU A 124 17.84 10.93 36.39
C LEU A 124 16.32 11.05 36.34
N ASN A 125 15.62 10.06 35.79
CA ASN A 125 14.16 10.13 35.67
C ASN A 125 13.44 9.58 36.91
N GLU A 126 12.41 10.30 37.35
CA GLU A 126 11.45 9.85 38.35
C GLU A 126 10.18 9.36 37.68
N THR A 127 9.62 8.29 38.23
CA THR A 127 8.21 7.95 38.04
C THR A 127 7.36 8.76 39.01
N VAL A 128 6.46 9.58 38.46
CA VAL A 128 5.43 10.30 39.20
C VAL A 128 4.11 9.57 39.06
N THR A 129 3.39 9.33 40.16
CA THR A 129 2.07 8.66 40.14
C THR A 129 1.01 9.48 40.87
N ILE A 130 -0.22 9.47 40.37
CA ILE A 130 -1.41 9.93 41.11
C ILE A 130 -2.19 8.74 41.66
N GLY A 131 -2.38 8.74 42.99
CA GLY A 131 -3.25 7.80 43.70
C GLY A 131 -4.43 8.51 44.36
N ASN A 132 -5.60 7.85 44.41
CA ASN A 132 -6.81 8.38 45.04
C ASN A 132 -7.39 7.38 46.04
N VAL A 133 -7.83 7.87 47.19
CA VAL A 133 -8.48 7.07 48.23
C VAL A 133 -9.98 7.35 48.22
N GLN A 134 -10.81 6.33 47.97
CA GLN A 134 -12.27 6.48 47.96
C GLN A 134 -12.81 6.73 49.37
N PRO A 135 -13.92 7.50 49.51
CA PRO A 135 -14.51 7.80 50.80
C PRO A 135 -14.96 6.55 51.54
N THR A 136 -14.63 6.49 52.82
CA THR A 136 -15.23 5.59 53.81
C THR A 136 -15.69 6.41 55.01
N ALA A 137 -16.76 5.96 55.67
CA ALA A 137 -17.42 6.72 56.73
C ALA A 137 -16.42 7.19 57.80
N GLY A 138 -16.46 8.50 58.11
CA GLY A 138 -15.63 9.13 59.14
C GLY A 138 -14.21 9.53 58.71
N ASN A 139 -13.80 9.34 57.45
CA ASN A 139 -12.43 9.62 57.00
C ASN A 139 -12.36 10.67 55.87
N PRO A 140 -11.36 11.57 55.86
CA PRO A 140 -11.17 12.55 54.80
C PRO A 140 -10.70 11.87 53.51
N GLN A 141 -11.23 12.31 52.37
CA GLN A 141 -10.70 11.91 51.07
C GLN A 141 -9.36 12.56 50.81
N LEU A 142 -8.48 11.81 50.16
CA LEU A 142 -7.15 12.27 49.81
C LEU A 142 -6.74 11.79 48.42
N SER A 143 -6.08 12.68 47.70
CA SER A 143 -5.25 12.35 46.53
C SER A 143 -3.79 12.35 46.97
N GLN A 144 -2.95 11.59 46.27
CA GLN A 144 -1.53 11.45 46.56
C GLN A 144 -0.71 11.69 45.29
N ILE A 145 0.37 12.44 45.43
CA ILE A 145 1.47 12.50 44.46
C ILE A 145 2.61 11.64 45.03
N GLY A 146 2.90 10.53 44.37
CA GLY A 146 4.06 9.69 44.64
C GLY A 146 5.19 10.00 43.67
N ILE A 147 6.43 10.05 44.17
CA ILE A 147 7.65 10.23 43.38
C ILE A 147 8.60 9.08 43.72
N TYR A 148 9.03 8.36 42.70
CA TYR A 148 9.85 7.15 42.82
C TYR A 148 10.97 7.16 41.78
N ARG A 149 12.17 6.72 42.16
CA ARG A 149 13.30 6.53 41.22
C ARG A 149 13.57 5.04 41.03
N TRP A 150 13.65 4.61 39.77
CA TRP A 150 14.08 3.26 39.38
C TRP A 150 15.58 3.27 39.08
N ASN A 151 16.30 2.22 39.49
CA ASN A 151 17.76 2.11 39.32
C ASN A 151 18.21 0.79 38.66
N GLY A 152 17.31 0.11 37.95
CA GLY A 152 17.58 -1.19 37.33
C GLY A 152 17.43 -2.40 38.26
N ALA A 153 17.36 -2.19 39.58
CA ALA A 153 17.22 -3.28 40.56
C ALA A 153 16.10 -3.06 41.61
N SER A 154 15.81 -1.81 41.98
CA SER A 154 14.80 -1.47 42.98
C SER A 154 14.12 -0.12 42.68
N LEU A 155 12.84 -0.04 43.03
CA LEU A 155 12.05 1.20 42.93
C LEU A 155 12.03 1.90 44.29
N ALA A 156 12.80 2.97 44.42
CA ALA A 156 12.92 3.73 45.66
C ALA A 156 11.89 4.86 45.72
N ARG A 157 11.04 4.88 46.76
CA ARG A 157 10.11 6.00 47.01
C ARG A 157 10.84 7.19 47.62
N GLN A 158 10.99 8.27 46.86
CA GLN A 158 11.63 9.51 47.30
C GLN A 158 10.63 10.44 47.99
N LYS A 159 9.42 10.57 47.44
CA LYS A 159 8.35 11.38 48.03
C LYS A 159 7.00 10.69 47.98
N LEU A 160 6.19 10.96 48.99
CA LEU A 160 4.75 10.78 48.96
C LEU A 160 4.14 12.01 49.60
N PHE A 161 3.31 12.73 48.84
CA PHE A 161 2.62 13.92 49.29
C PHE A 161 1.11 13.67 49.22
N ASN A 162 0.42 13.84 50.35
CA ASN A 162 -1.02 13.67 50.46
C ASN A 162 -1.67 15.05 50.53
N PHE A 163 -2.76 15.26 49.79
CA PHE A 163 -3.60 16.44 49.92
C PHE A 163 -5.07 16.06 50.06
N THR A 164 -5.77 16.82 50.89
CA THR A 164 -7.15 16.60 51.32
C THR A 164 -7.97 17.87 51.09
N VAL A 165 -9.28 17.69 51.00
CA VAL A 165 -10.27 18.78 51.07
C VAL A 165 -11.32 18.42 52.13
N THR A 166 -11.96 19.43 52.71
CA THR A 166 -13.00 19.25 53.74
C THR A 166 -14.38 18.93 53.14
N SER A 167 -14.42 18.16 52.05
CA SER A 167 -15.58 18.07 51.16
C SER A 167 -15.99 16.61 50.87
N SER A 168 -17.04 16.39 50.08
CA SER A 168 -17.68 15.07 49.90
C SER A 168 -17.12 14.23 48.73
N ARG A 169 -16.39 14.84 47.81
CA ARG A 169 -15.57 14.15 46.79
C ARG A 169 -14.27 14.91 46.54
N LEU A 170 -13.17 14.20 46.40
CA LEU A 170 -11.90 14.66 45.82
C LEU A 170 -11.38 13.56 44.91
N GLU A 171 -10.96 13.93 43.70
CA GLU A 171 -10.44 12.99 42.73
C GLU A 171 -9.51 13.71 41.76
N THR A 172 -8.26 13.26 41.69
CA THR A 172 -7.25 13.75 40.76
C THR A 172 -7.08 12.73 39.64
N ARG A 173 -7.26 13.13 38.38
CA ARG A 173 -7.32 12.24 37.21
C ARG A 173 -6.15 12.48 36.25
N GLY A 174 -5.90 13.73 35.90
CA GLY A 174 -4.85 14.11 34.96
C GLY A 174 -3.51 14.31 35.65
N LEU A 175 -2.44 13.87 34.98
CA LEU A 175 -1.04 14.13 35.31
C LEU A 175 -0.28 14.48 34.02
N ALA A 176 0.55 15.52 34.07
CA ALA A 176 1.54 15.84 33.05
C ALA A 176 2.74 16.56 33.69
N ILE A 177 3.90 16.54 33.02
CA ILE A 177 5.09 17.28 33.45
C ILE A 177 5.32 18.52 32.58
N TRP A 178 5.19 19.70 33.17
CA TRP A 178 5.57 20.97 32.53
C TRP A 178 7.07 21.19 32.71
N SER A 179 7.77 21.53 31.63
CA SER A 179 9.23 21.72 31.63
C SER A 179 9.63 22.95 30.82
N TYR A 180 10.26 23.94 31.43
CA TYR A 180 10.71 25.17 30.75
C TYR A 180 11.95 25.75 31.42
N SER A 181 12.96 26.14 30.63
CA SER A 181 14.21 26.75 31.10
C SER A 181 14.89 26.00 32.27
N GLY A 182 14.83 24.66 32.27
CA GLY A 182 15.40 23.81 33.33
C GLY A 182 14.54 23.68 34.60
N VAL A 183 13.34 24.25 34.62
CA VAL A 183 12.36 24.08 35.70
C VAL A 183 11.37 22.99 35.29
N HIS A 184 11.30 21.92 36.08
CA HIS A 184 10.38 20.81 35.90
C HIS A 184 9.30 20.84 36.98
N GLN A 185 8.03 20.71 36.60
CA GLN A 185 6.88 20.83 37.50
C GLN A 185 5.82 19.79 37.18
N ILE A 186 5.30 19.18 38.24
CA ILE A 186 4.20 18.24 38.19
C ILE A 186 2.91 19.06 38.05
N VAL A 187 2.15 18.79 37.00
CA VAL A 187 0.83 19.39 36.77
C VAL A 187 -0.23 18.34 36.97
N THR A 188 -1.20 18.62 37.83
CA THR A 188 -2.30 17.71 38.16
C THR A 188 -3.64 18.33 37.86
N LEU A 189 -4.57 17.57 37.31
CA LEU A 189 -5.95 18.01 37.09
C LEU A 189 -6.94 17.05 37.74
N GLY A 190 -7.95 17.61 38.41
CA GLY A 190 -9.01 16.85 39.05
C GLY A 190 -10.21 17.71 39.37
N TYR A 191 -10.94 17.29 40.39
CA TYR A 191 -12.03 18.08 40.96
C TYR A 191 -12.33 17.69 42.41
N TYR A 192 -13.04 18.57 43.10
CA TYR A 192 -13.70 18.27 44.37
C TYR A 192 -15.17 18.68 44.36
N ASN A 193 -16.00 18.00 45.15
CA ASN A 193 -17.41 18.34 45.33
C ASN A 193 -17.63 19.02 46.68
N THR A 194 -18.23 20.22 46.67
CA THR A 194 -18.65 20.94 47.88
C THR A 194 -20.14 21.19 47.81
N SER A 195 -20.90 20.62 48.75
CA SER A 195 -22.36 20.78 48.87
C SER A 195 -23.14 20.49 47.57
N GLY A 196 -22.70 19.52 46.78
CA GLY A 196 -23.33 19.15 45.51
C GLY A 196 -22.76 19.84 44.28
N ILE A 197 -21.89 20.85 44.44
CA ILE A 197 -21.25 21.59 43.35
C ILE A 197 -19.84 21.04 43.08
N ASN A 198 -19.57 20.64 41.83
CA ASN A 198 -18.24 20.22 41.40
C ASN A 198 -17.34 21.43 41.10
N ASN A 199 -16.11 21.40 41.60
CA ASN A 199 -15.09 22.41 41.37
C ASN A 199 -13.88 21.71 40.76
N ALA A 200 -13.57 22.02 39.51
CA ALA A 200 -12.36 21.53 38.86
C ALA A 200 -11.14 22.20 39.51
N GLN A 201 -10.05 21.45 39.64
CA GLN A 201 -8.84 21.87 40.34
C GLN A 201 -7.60 21.56 39.50
N LEU A 202 -6.89 22.61 39.09
CA LEU A 202 -5.54 22.56 38.53
C LEU A 202 -4.54 22.77 39.67
N GLY A 203 -3.63 21.81 39.85
CA GLY A 203 -2.51 21.90 40.78
C GLY A 203 -1.18 21.94 40.04
N ILE A 204 -0.27 22.78 40.53
CA ILE A 204 1.11 22.83 40.03
C ILE A 204 2.05 22.67 41.22
N TRP A 205 2.99 21.75 41.11
CA TRP A 205 3.87 21.31 42.19
C TRP A 205 5.31 21.18 41.70
N SER A 206 6.27 21.41 42.59
CA SER A 206 7.70 21.22 42.34
C SER A 206 8.31 20.26 43.34
N TRP A 207 9.37 19.56 42.93
CA TRP A 207 10.20 18.77 43.82
C TRP A 207 11.66 18.91 43.40
N ASP A 208 12.54 19.29 44.32
CA ASP A 208 13.95 19.66 44.06
C ASP A 208 14.96 18.58 44.54
N GLY A 209 14.49 17.34 44.68
CA GLY A 209 15.22 16.25 45.33
C GLY A 209 14.90 16.15 46.83
N ASN A 210 14.65 17.28 47.50
CA ASN A 210 14.50 17.36 48.97
C ASN A 210 13.12 17.90 49.40
N THR A 211 12.80 19.09 48.93
CA THR A 211 11.59 19.87 49.20
C THR A 211 10.51 19.49 48.20
N PHE A 212 9.27 19.33 48.67
CA PHE A 212 8.10 19.25 47.80
C PHE A 212 7.25 20.48 48.03
N THR A 213 7.03 21.26 46.98
CA THR A 213 6.41 22.58 47.04
C THR A 213 5.10 22.58 46.27
N LYS A 214 4.02 23.03 46.93
CA LYS A 214 2.76 23.37 46.29
C LYS A 214 2.85 24.79 45.75
N ASN A 215 3.08 24.94 44.44
CA ASN A 215 3.20 26.26 43.80
C ASN A 215 1.83 26.93 43.71
N THR A 216 0.81 26.20 43.23
CA THR A 216 -0.56 26.72 43.16
C THR A 216 -1.63 25.62 43.20
N LEU A 217 -2.83 26.01 43.61
CA LEU A 217 -4.09 25.27 43.41
C LEU A 217 -5.11 26.27 42.87
N TYR A 218 -5.39 26.20 41.57
CA TYR A 218 -6.38 27.04 40.91
C TYR A 218 -7.68 26.25 40.71
N ASN A 219 -8.78 26.78 41.22
CA ASN A 219 -10.09 26.11 41.19
C ASN A 219 -11.09 26.90 40.33
N TRP A 220 -11.98 26.21 39.62
CA TRP A 220 -13.11 26.83 38.94
C TRP A 220 -14.36 25.95 38.97
N THR A 221 -15.52 26.58 38.74
CA THR A 221 -16.81 25.91 38.65
C THR A 221 -17.74 26.68 37.72
N THR A 222 -18.76 26.00 37.20
CA THR A 222 -19.84 26.58 36.40
C THR A 222 -21.11 26.65 37.24
N THR A 223 -21.73 27.84 37.28
CA THR A 223 -22.96 28.10 38.05
C THR A 223 -24.20 27.57 37.34
N GLY A 224 -25.18 27.07 38.11
CA GLY A 224 -26.50 26.72 37.61
C GLY A 224 -27.44 26.20 38.70
N THR A 225 -28.56 25.58 38.29
CA THR A 225 -29.55 25.01 39.22
C THR A 225 -29.39 23.49 39.37
N GLY A 226 -29.39 22.99 40.61
CA GLY A 226 -29.24 21.55 40.90
C GLY A 226 -27.78 21.10 40.96
N ALA A 227 -27.51 19.85 40.59
CA ALA A 227 -26.15 19.28 40.59
C ALA A 227 -25.32 19.87 39.44
N THR A 228 -24.46 20.83 39.75
CA THR A 228 -23.76 21.68 38.78
C THR A 228 -22.26 21.77 39.05
N GLY A 229 -21.54 22.44 38.16
CA GLY A 229 -20.12 22.73 38.30
C GLY A 229 -19.22 22.06 37.26
N SER A 230 -17.90 22.17 37.45
CA SER A 230 -16.88 21.66 36.53
C SER A 230 -16.15 20.45 37.11
N GLN A 231 -15.73 19.52 36.25
CA GLN A 231 -14.78 18.45 36.56
C GLN A 231 -13.63 18.44 35.55
N GLY A 232 -12.40 18.35 36.04
CA GLY A 232 -11.23 18.06 35.21
C GLY A 232 -11.01 16.55 35.02
N PHE A 233 -10.52 16.16 33.84
CA PHE A 233 -10.22 14.77 33.48
C PHE A 233 -8.74 14.57 33.11
N ALA A 234 -8.27 15.26 32.08
CA ALA A 234 -6.91 15.08 31.56
C ALA A 234 -6.22 16.42 31.36
N VAL A 235 -4.89 16.41 31.49
CA VAL A 235 -4.04 17.58 31.31
C VAL A 235 -2.86 17.19 30.42
N ALA A 236 -2.47 18.09 29.52
CA ALA A 236 -1.28 17.98 28.69
C ALA A 236 -0.48 19.28 28.76
N THR A 237 0.80 19.20 28.42
CA THR A 237 1.73 20.33 28.44
C THR A 237 2.49 20.40 27.13
N GLY A 238 2.61 21.59 26.54
CA GLY A 238 3.24 21.74 25.24
C GLY A 238 3.22 23.18 24.76
N ASP A 239 4.26 23.57 24.03
CA ASP A 239 4.36 24.85 23.31
C ASP A 239 3.48 24.76 22.05
N ILE A 240 2.34 25.44 22.06
CA ILE A 240 1.27 25.31 21.06
C ILE A 240 1.58 26.21 19.86
N GLU A 241 2.03 27.44 20.12
CA GLU A 241 2.38 28.43 19.09
C GLU A 241 3.79 28.25 18.50
N GLY A 242 4.65 27.44 19.11
CA GLY A 242 6.05 27.24 18.68
C GLY A 242 6.98 28.39 19.11
N ILE A 243 6.69 29.05 20.23
CA ILE A 243 7.41 30.22 20.74
C ILE A 243 8.39 29.89 21.89
N GLY A 244 8.56 28.61 22.20
CA GLY A 244 9.50 28.08 23.18
C GLY A 244 8.99 28.02 24.63
N THR A 245 7.79 28.53 24.92
CA THR A 245 7.18 28.49 26.27
C THR A 245 5.99 27.54 26.28
N PRO A 246 6.03 26.40 27.00
CA PRO A 246 4.92 25.48 27.02
C PRO A 246 3.71 26.00 27.80
N ASP A 247 2.53 25.81 27.21
CA ASP A 247 1.25 25.94 27.91
C ASP A 247 0.92 24.69 28.74
N ILE A 248 -0.11 24.85 29.56
CA ILE A 248 -0.87 23.76 30.17
C ILE A 248 -2.26 23.76 29.52
N VAL A 249 -2.70 22.62 29.00
CA VAL A 249 -4.07 22.43 28.49
C VAL A 249 -4.82 21.45 29.40
N THR A 250 -5.94 21.89 29.95
CA THR A 250 -6.81 21.07 30.82
C THR A 250 -8.13 20.79 30.13
N VAL A 251 -8.56 19.54 30.08
CA VAL A 251 -9.88 19.13 29.55
C VAL A 251 -10.74 18.42 30.58
N GLY A 252 -12.05 18.49 30.38
CA GLY A 252 -13.05 17.89 31.24
C GLY A 252 -14.47 18.25 30.78
N TRP A 253 -15.35 18.53 31.75
CA TRP A 253 -16.69 19.01 31.46
C TRP A 253 -17.21 19.98 32.50
N SER A 254 -18.20 20.78 32.08
CA SER A 254 -18.99 21.66 32.93
C SER A 254 -20.47 21.30 32.83
N ASN A 255 -21.21 21.45 33.92
CA ASN A 255 -22.66 21.28 33.95
C ASN A 255 -23.32 22.52 34.57
N ASN A 256 -24.23 23.12 33.81
CA ASN A 256 -24.93 24.37 34.15
C ASN A 256 -26.38 24.15 34.66
N GLY A 257 -26.74 22.90 34.96
CA GLY A 257 -28.07 22.48 35.40
C GLY A 257 -29.02 22.08 34.26
N THR A 258 -28.66 22.34 33.00
CA THR A 258 -29.47 21.96 31.82
C THR A 258 -28.73 21.07 30.82
N ALA A 259 -27.40 21.21 30.69
CA ALA A 259 -26.57 20.36 29.86
C ALA A 259 -25.21 20.08 30.51
N THR A 260 -24.65 18.89 30.24
CA THR A 260 -23.22 18.60 30.43
C THR A 260 -22.50 18.96 29.14
N GLN A 261 -21.47 19.80 29.23
CA GLN A 261 -20.76 20.38 28.10
C GLN A 261 -19.26 20.11 28.26
N SER A 262 -18.59 19.73 27.17
CA SER A 262 -17.13 19.60 27.17
C SER A 262 -16.50 20.94 27.53
N GLU A 263 -15.52 20.95 28.44
CA GLU A 263 -14.77 22.14 28.85
C GLU A 263 -13.28 21.93 28.62
N MET A 264 -12.65 22.86 27.92
CA MET A 264 -11.20 22.97 27.74
C MET A 264 -10.72 24.35 28.16
N ARG A 265 -9.56 24.41 28.83
CA ARG A 265 -8.86 25.65 29.17
C ARG A 265 -7.39 25.55 28.83
N ILE A 266 -6.84 26.65 28.32
CA ILE A 266 -5.42 26.81 27.98
C ILE A 266 -4.83 27.84 28.94
N TRP A 267 -3.73 27.50 29.59
CA TRP A 267 -3.08 28.31 30.61
C TRP A 267 -1.61 28.54 30.26
N GLY A 268 -1.24 29.81 30.15
CA GLY A 268 0.17 30.22 30.13
C GLY A 268 0.76 30.09 31.53
N TRP A 269 1.96 29.51 31.62
CA TRP A 269 2.67 29.33 32.88
C TRP A 269 4.17 29.58 32.67
N THR A 270 4.81 30.24 33.63
CA THR A 270 6.23 30.65 33.58
C THR A 270 7.07 30.02 34.70
N GLY A 271 6.52 29.03 35.41
CA GLY A 271 7.18 28.34 36.52
C GLY A 271 6.90 28.93 37.90
N SER A 272 6.28 30.11 38.00
CA SER A 272 5.94 30.74 39.28
C SER A 272 4.74 31.70 39.19
N GLY A 273 4.16 32.05 40.34
CA GLY A 273 3.02 32.97 40.42
C GLY A 273 1.67 32.26 40.26
N ASN A 274 0.76 32.86 39.48
CA ASN A 274 -0.55 32.28 39.16
C ASN A 274 -0.63 31.90 37.68
N PRO A 275 -1.25 30.75 37.33
CA PRO A 275 -1.46 30.37 35.93
C PRO A 275 -2.36 31.40 35.23
N LEU A 276 -1.94 31.83 34.05
CA LEU A 276 -2.63 32.84 33.26
C LEU A 276 -3.57 32.15 32.27
N LEU A 277 -4.88 32.28 32.49
CA LEU A 277 -5.89 31.72 31.58
C LEU A 277 -5.81 32.46 30.23
N LYS A 278 -5.31 31.78 29.19
CA LYS A 278 -5.29 32.27 27.80
C LYS A 278 -6.68 32.14 27.17
N TRP A 279 -7.26 30.93 27.25
CA TRP A 279 -8.50 30.59 26.58
C TRP A 279 -9.39 29.64 27.39
N THR A 280 -10.70 29.79 27.24
CA THR A 280 -11.71 28.82 27.68
C THR A 280 -12.58 28.47 26.48
N LYS A 281 -12.76 27.17 26.20
CA LYS A 281 -13.70 26.66 25.20
C LYS A 281 -14.68 25.73 25.91
N ILE A 282 -15.97 26.04 25.79
CA ILE A 282 -17.07 25.16 26.19
C ILE A 282 -17.85 24.81 24.92
N TRP A 283 -18.18 23.54 24.72
CA TRP A 283 -18.91 23.09 23.53
C TRP A 283 -19.83 21.89 23.81
N VAL A 284 -20.77 21.70 22.89
CA VAL A 284 -21.69 20.54 22.82
C VAL A 284 -21.86 20.22 21.34
N THR A 285 -21.37 19.06 20.91
CA THR A 285 -21.28 18.69 19.49
C THR A 285 -22.63 18.25 18.91
N THR A 286 -23.49 17.62 19.72
CA THR A 286 -24.92 17.48 19.45
C THR A 286 -25.72 17.75 20.73
N GLY A 287 -26.88 18.42 20.60
CA GLY A 287 -27.58 19.15 21.67
C GLY A 287 -28.17 18.36 22.86
N VAL A 288 -27.62 17.21 23.23
CA VAL A 288 -27.93 16.46 24.46
C VAL A 288 -26.82 16.60 25.50
N GLY A 289 -25.55 16.65 25.06
CA GLY A 289 -24.39 16.89 25.92
C GLY A 289 -23.10 16.24 25.40
N SER A 290 -21.97 16.61 25.97
CA SER A 290 -20.65 16.03 25.66
C SER A 290 -19.70 16.14 26.85
N VAL A 291 -18.64 15.33 26.84
CA VAL A 291 -17.55 15.35 27.82
C VAL A 291 -16.20 15.16 27.14
N ALA A 292 -15.20 15.96 27.50
CA ALA A 292 -13.81 15.71 27.11
C ALA A 292 -13.10 14.91 28.22
N THR A 293 -12.43 13.83 27.85
CA THR A 293 -11.86 12.84 28.80
C THR A 293 -10.37 12.63 28.64
N SER A 294 -9.79 12.98 27.48
CA SER A 294 -8.38 12.78 27.17
C SER A 294 -7.86 13.92 26.29
N VAL A 295 -6.59 14.29 26.45
CA VAL A 295 -5.94 15.35 25.66
C VAL A 295 -4.47 15.02 25.44
N THR A 296 -3.96 15.32 24.25
CA THR A 296 -2.52 15.37 23.93
C THR A 296 -2.22 16.60 23.09
N ILE A 297 -0.95 17.03 23.06
CA ILE A 297 -0.48 18.17 22.28
C ILE A 297 0.68 17.65 21.41
N ALA A 298 0.55 17.78 20.09
CA ALA A 298 1.53 17.26 19.14
C ALA A 298 1.61 18.12 17.89
N ASP A 299 2.77 18.13 17.26
CA ASP A 299 2.97 18.70 15.93
C ASP A 299 2.63 17.60 14.91
N LEU A 300 1.43 17.65 14.32
CA LEU A 300 0.96 16.62 13.39
C LEU A 300 1.65 16.70 12.03
N ALA A 301 2.01 17.91 11.60
CA ALA A 301 2.60 18.20 10.29
C ALA A 301 4.14 18.32 10.29
N LYS A 302 4.76 18.35 11.47
CA LYS A 302 6.17 18.70 11.72
C LYS A 302 6.53 20.12 11.22
N ASP A 303 5.63 21.08 11.41
CA ASP A 303 5.78 22.50 11.00
C ASP A 303 6.28 23.44 12.12
N GLY A 304 6.41 22.93 13.35
CA GLY A 304 6.85 23.65 14.55
C GLY A 304 5.71 24.15 15.44
N LYS A 305 4.46 24.11 14.98
CA LYS A 305 3.26 24.39 15.79
C LYS A 305 2.62 23.10 16.25
N LYS A 306 1.77 23.16 17.28
CA LYS A 306 1.14 21.95 17.83
C LYS A 306 -0.36 22.06 17.87
N GLU A 307 -1.01 21.04 17.35
CA GLU A 307 -2.43 20.83 17.56
C GLU A 307 -2.70 20.40 19.01
N ILE A 308 -3.87 20.79 19.50
CA ILE A 308 -4.48 20.24 20.71
C ILE A 308 -5.46 19.16 20.25
N ILE A 309 -5.15 17.90 20.55
CA ILE A 309 -5.98 16.75 20.19
C ILE A 309 -6.82 16.39 21.41
N VAL A 310 -8.15 16.50 21.33
CA VAL A 310 -9.07 16.20 22.44
C VAL A 310 -9.91 14.96 22.10
N GLY A 311 -9.82 13.94 22.96
CA GLY A 311 -10.69 12.78 22.96
C GLY A 311 -11.80 12.91 24.00
N GLY A 312 -13.01 12.47 23.64
CA GLY A 312 -14.19 12.62 24.49
C GLY A 312 -15.36 11.73 24.07
N GLN A 313 -16.54 12.06 24.59
CA GLN A 313 -17.79 11.38 24.30
C GLN A 313 -18.96 12.35 24.09
N ILE A 314 -19.81 12.07 23.09
CA ILE A 314 -21.10 12.73 22.90
C ILE A 314 -22.18 11.94 23.64
N LEU A 315 -22.85 12.57 24.60
CA LEU A 315 -23.85 11.97 25.49
C LEU A 315 -25.26 11.91 24.87
N THR A 316 -25.39 11.45 23.63
CA THR A 316 -26.69 11.32 22.96
C THR A 316 -27.42 10.04 23.38
N TYR A 317 -28.73 10.09 23.58
CA TYR A 317 -29.54 8.89 23.80
C TYR A 317 -29.97 8.25 22.45
N PRO A 318 -29.94 6.91 22.29
CA PRO A 318 -29.56 5.89 23.26
C PRO A 318 -28.06 5.51 23.25
N PHE A 319 -27.23 6.14 22.41
CA PHE A 319 -25.84 5.73 22.15
C PHE A 319 -24.83 6.85 22.45
N TRP A 320 -23.94 6.64 23.43
CA TRP A 320 -22.82 7.55 23.67
C TRP A 320 -21.73 7.32 22.63
N LYS A 321 -21.41 8.35 21.84
CA LYS A 321 -20.45 8.24 20.73
C LYS A 321 -19.06 8.68 21.16
N ALA A 322 -18.01 8.08 20.61
CA ALA A 322 -16.67 8.64 20.73
C ALA A 322 -16.58 9.96 19.94
N GLU A 323 -15.85 10.94 20.48
CA GLU A 323 -15.61 12.28 19.89
C GLU A 323 -14.11 12.56 19.82
N LEU A 324 -13.62 12.98 18.65
CA LEU A 324 -12.25 13.46 18.44
C LEU A 324 -12.29 14.85 17.81
N THR A 325 -11.82 15.84 18.55
CA THR A 325 -11.91 17.26 18.17
C THR A 325 -10.55 17.93 18.33
N LEU A 326 -10.12 18.65 17.29
CA LEU A 326 -8.79 19.26 17.21
C LEU A 326 -8.88 20.78 17.24
N PHE A 327 -7.95 21.41 17.97
CA PHE A 327 -7.86 22.86 18.14
C PHE A 327 -6.44 23.39 17.98
N SER A 328 -6.31 24.70 17.84
CA SER A 328 -5.05 25.43 17.94
C SER A 328 -5.27 26.89 18.30
N ASP A 329 -4.26 27.60 18.81
CA ASP A 329 -4.33 29.04 19.10
C ASP A 329 -3.23 29.89 18.42
N TRP A 330 -2.37 29.28 17.60
CA TRP A 330 -1.25 29.92 16.86
C TRP A 330 -1.62 31.14 15.98
N GLY A 331 -2.91 31.34 15.70
CA GLY A 331 -3.42 32.55 15.03
C GLY A 331 -3.64 33.74 15.98
N GLY A 332 -3.25 33.63 17.26
CA GLY A 332 -3.64 34.56 18.32
C GLY A 332 -5.13 34.44 18.70
N THR A 333 -5.79 33.34 18.33
CA THR A 333 -7.20 33.06 18.63
C THR A 333 -7.44 31.54 18.59
N LEU A 334 -8.03 31.00 19.67
CA LEU A 334 -8.38 29.59 19.74
C LEU A 334 -9.40 29.20 18.66
N SER A 335 -8.95 28.37 17.72
CA SER A 335 -9.68 27.92 16.54
C SER A 335 -9.87 26.40 16.60
N GLN A 336 -11.02 25.92 16.13
CA GLN A 336 -11.27 24.49 15.94
C GLN A 336 -10.86 24.13 14.50
N LEU A 337 -10.01 23.12 14.36
CA LEU A 337 -9.42 22.71 13.07
C LEU A 337 -10.26 21.64 12.38
N ALA A 338 -10.71 20.65 13.14
CA ALA A 338 -11.48 19.51 12.66
C ALA A 338 -12.23 18.83 13.81
N GLU A 339 -13.27 18.08 13.49
CA GLU A 339 -14.00 17.21 14.41
C GLU A 339 -14.46 15.94 13.70
N THR A 340 -14.55 14.83 14.44
CA THR A 340 -15.21 13.61 13.97
C THR A 340 -15.78 12.83 15.16
N ASN A 341 -16.86 12.07 14.94
CA ASN A 341 -17.51 11.25 15.95
C ASN A 341 -18.05 9.96 15.33
N TRP A 342 -18.04 8.87 16.10
CA TRP A 342 -18.40 7.55 15.58
C TRP A 342 -18.94 6.60 16.66
N ILE A 343 -19.48 5.48 16.20
CA ILE A 343 -19.76 4.27 16.99
C ILE A 343 -19.25 3.07 16.21
N SER A 344 -18.73 2.07 16.92
CA SER A 344 -18.13 0.87 16.32
C SER A 344 -19.15 -0.12 15.76
N SER A 345 -20.36 -0.15 16.31
CA SER A 345 -21.47 -0.97 15.85
C SER A 345 -22.78 -0.25 16.09
N SER A 346 -23.81 -0.53 15.28
CA SER A 346 -25.19 -0.08 15.53
C SER A 346 -25.83 -0.75 16.77
N GLN A 347 -25.16 -1.74 17.35
CA GLN A 347 -25.55 -2.41 18.59
C GLN A 347 -24.87 -1.79 19.84
N SER A 348 -23.84 -0.97 19.66
CA SER A 348 -23.06 -0.39 20.77
C SER A 348 -23.81 0.75 21.44
N ASN A 349 -23.92 0.71 22.78
CA ASN A 349 -24.58 1.76 23.57
C ASN A 349 -23.61 2.81 24.11
N PHE A 350 -22.31 2.51 24.18
CA PHE A 350 -21.28 3.53 24.35
C PHE A 350 -19.95 3.15 23.69
N GLU A 351 -19.11 4.17 23.49
CA GLU A 351 -17.71 4.02 23.15
C GLU A 351 -16.89 5.07 23.91
N LEU A 352 -15.80 4.64 24.55
CA LEU A 352 -14.87 5.49 25.31
C LEU A 352 -13.50 5.43 24.64
N ILE A 353 -12.79 6.57 24.60
CA ILE A 353 -11.45 6.69 24.03
C ILE A 353 -10.50 7.55 24.87
N HIS A 354 -9.22 7.20 24.76
CA HIS A 354 -8.05 7.96 25.15
C HIS A 354 -7.24 8.30 23.89
N VAL A 355 -6.61 9.47 23.85
CA VAL A 355 -5.78 9.94 22.73
C VAL A 355 -4.31 9.92 23.07
N SER A 356 -3.50 9.48 22.13
CA SER A 356 -2.06 9.70 22.09
C SER A 356 -1.63 9.92 20.63
N THR A 357 -0.38 10.26 20.38
CA THR A 357 0.11 10.75 19.08
C THR A 357 1.53 10.29 18.84
N GLY A 358 1.85 9.84 17.63
CA GLY A 358 3.19 9.43 17.25
C GLY A 358 3.29 8.95 15.80
N ASP A 359 4.53 8.83 15.32
CA ASP A 359 4.91 8.41 13.96
C ASP A 359 4.93 6.86 13.91
N ILE A 360 3.74 6.26 13.83
CA ILE A 360 3.55 4.81 14.05
C ILE A 360 3.78 3.98 12.80
N ASP A 361 3.78 4.60 11.61
CA ASP A 361 4.05 3.94 10.33
C ASP A 361 5.42 4.29 9.74
N ALA A 362 6.20 5.13 10.44
CA ALA A 362 7.48 5.68 10.00
C ALA A 362 7.40 6.48 8.69
N SER A 363 6.23 7.04 8.38
CA SER A 363 6.02 7.94 7.23
C SER A 363 6.75 9.29 7.38
N GLY A 364 7.06 9.69 8.62
CA GLY A 364 7.58 11.00 8.92
C GLY A 364 6.50 12.03 9.26
N THR A 365 5.21 11.69 9.31
CA THR A 365 4.17 12.51 9.96
C THR A 365 3.95 12.07 11.42
N THR A 366 3.03 12.71 12.13
CA THR A 366 2.58 12.22 13.44
C THR A 366 1.11 11.83 13.32
N GLU A 367 0.79 10.55 13.55
CA GLU A 367 -0.58 10.06 13.53
C GLU A 367 -1.24 10.27 14.89
N ILE A 368 -2.56 10.39 14.88
CA ILE A 368 -3.38 10.38 16.08
C ILE A 368 -3.79 8.94 16.34
N VAL A 369 -3.52 8.43 17.54
CA VAL A 369 -3.97 7.11 17.97
C VAL A 369 -5.03 7.25 19.05
N THR A 370 -6.21 6.69 18.80
CA THR A 370 -7.27 6.56 19.81
C THR A 370 -7.32 5.11 20.28
N ALA A 371 -7.19 4.87 21.58
CA ALA A 371 -7.40 3.55 22.18
C ALA A 371 -8.49 3.63 23.25
N GLY A 372 -9.29 2.58 23.39
CA GLY A 372 -10.38 2.54 24.34
C GLY A 372 -11.22 1.29 24.18
N PHE A 373 -12.53 1.39 24.41
CA PHE A 373 -13.44 0.25 24.28
C PHE A 373 -14.87 0.65 23.94
N THR A 374 -15.60 -0.31 23.36
CA THR A 374 -17.05 -0.25 23.17
C THR A 374 -17.72 -1.41 23.89
N ASN A 375 -18.99 -1.25 24.27
CA ASN A 375 -19.83 -2.41 24.60
C ASN A 375 -20.48 -3.00 23.35
N GLN A 376 -20.76 -4.30 23.41
CA GLN A 376 -21.75 -4.95 22.56
C GLN A 376 -22.70 -5.78 23.44
N PRO A 377 -24.02 -5.58 23.33
CA PRO A 377 -25.01 -6.34 24.08
C PRO A 377 -25.12 -7.76 23.51
N ILE A 378 -24.71 -8.76 24.29
CA ILE A 378 -24.87 -10.18 23.98
C ILE A 378 -25.92 -10.74 24.93
N GLY A 379 -27.15 -10.91 24.44
CA GLY A 379 -28.30 -11.30 25.25
C GLY A 379 -28.69 -10.20 26.25
N THR A 380 -28.52 -10.46 27.55
CA THR A 380 -28.77 -9.48 28.63
C THR A 380 -27.49 -8.94 29.28
N THR A 381 -26.32 -9.21 28.67
CA THR A 381 -25.02 -8.79 29.21
C THR A 381 -24.26 -7.96 28.19
N ASP A 382 -23.79 -6.79 28.62
CA ASP A 382 -22.82 -5.99 27.87
C ASP A 382 -21.43 -6.63 27.96
N VAL A 383 -20.79 -6.83 26.81
CA VAL A 383 -19.41 -7.31 26.71
C VAL A 383 -18.54 -6.19 26.16
N TYR A 384 -17.43 -5.89 26.85
CA TYR A 384 -16.50 -4.83 26.46
C TYR A 384 -15.43 -5.36 25.52
N TYR A 385 -15.25 -4.66 24.41
CA TYR A 385 -14.24 -4.97 23.40
C TYR A 385 -13.35 -3.76 23.19
N GLY A 386 -12.04 -3.97 23.38
CA GLY A 386 -11.04 -2.94 23.19
C GLY A 386 -10.95 -2.56 21.71
N ILE A 387 -10.65 -1.30 21.43
CA ILE A 387 -10.47 -0.79 20.07
C ILE A 387 -9.30 0.18 20.04
N ILE A 388 -8.48 0.04 19.01
CA ILE A 388 -7.37 0.94 18.68
C ILE A 388 -7.59 1.44 17.26
N ARG A 389 -7.50 2.74 17.04
CA ARG A 389 -7.56 3.35 15.70
C ARG A 389 -6.45 4.35 15.50
N ALA A 390 -5.97 4.42 14.27
CA ALA A 390 -5.03 5.42 13.80
C ALA A 390 -5.74 6.38 12.84
N TRP A 391 -5.44 7.67 12.95
CA TRP A 391 -6.06 8.75 12.17
C TRP A 391 -4.99 9.76 11.72
N THR A 392 -5.24 10.40 10.59
CA THR A 392 -4.38 11.48 10.06
C THR A 392 -5.22 12.73 9.85
N LEU A 393 -4.65 13.89 10.13
CA LEU A 393 -5.22 15.19 9.79
C LEU A 393 -4.72 15.62 8.39
N THR A 394 -5.63 15.91 7.47
CA THR A 394 -5.29 16.52 6.17
C THR A 394 -6.15 17.76 5.97
N GLY A 395 -5.53 18.94 6.07
CA GLY A 395 -6.25 20.21 6.13
C GLY A 395 -7.18 20.25 7.34
N SER A 396 -8.49 20.39 7.10
CA SER A 396 -9.53 20.37 8.14
C SER A 396 -10.25 19.01 8.26
N THR A 397 -9.68 17.92 7.75
CA THR A 397 -10.32 16.59 7.72
C THR A 397 -9.52 15.57 8.51
N ILE A 398 -10.15 14.96 9.52
CA ILE A 398 -9.62 13.79 10.23
C ILE A 398 -10.06 12.53 9.48
N SER A 399 -9.11 11.75 8.97
CA SER A 399 -9.38 10.53 8.19
C SER A 399 -8.94 9.28 8.94
N LEU A 400 -9.86 8.32 9.12
CA LEU A 400 -9.56 7.03 9.72
C LEU A 400 -8.62 6.23 8.82
N GLN A 401 -7.39 6.02 9.28
CA GLN A 401 -6.40 5.26 8.55
C GLN A 401 -6.57 3.76 8.79
N GLN A 402 -6.61 3.33 10.06
CA GLN A 402 -6.73 1.93 10.42
C GLN A 402 -7.54 1.75 11.72
N SER A 403 -8.23 0.63 11.85
CA SER A 403 -9.01 0.24 13.03
C SER A 403 -8.76 -1.23 13.38
N TYR A 404 -8.38 -1.49 14.62
CA TYR A 404 -8.28 -2.83 15.21
C TYR A 404 -9.22 -2.95 16.40
N GLN A 405 -10.06 -3.99 16.42
CA GLN A 405 -10.93 -4.33 17.54
C GLN A 405 -10.63 -5.76 18.02
N TYR A 406 -10.56 -5.96 19.32
CA TYR A 406 -10.53 -7.30 19.90
C TYR A 406 -11.93 -7.93 19.79
N THR A 407 -12.02 -9.16 19.29
CA THR A 407 -13.31 -9.84 19.06
C THR A 407 -13.43 -11.19 19.76
N THR A 408 -12.31 -11.77 20.18
CA THR A 408 -12.23 -13.12 20.77
C THR A 408 -12.23 -13.12 22.30
N VAL A 409 -11.79 -12.03 22.92
CA VAL A 409 -11.59 -11.90 24.38
C VAL A 409 -12.11 -10.54 24.84
N PRO A 410 -12.94 -10.47 25.89
CA PRO A 410 -13.37 -9.20 26.48
C PRO A 410 -12.21 -8.42 27.07
N ILE A 411 -12.02 -7.20 26.57
CA ILE A 411 -10.95 -6.27 26.97
C ILE A 411 -11.54 -4.86 27.06
N ALA A 412 -11.23 -4.14 28.12
CA ALA A 412 -11.39 -2.70 28.23
C ALA A 412 -9.99 -2.07 28.20
N LEU A 413 -9.76 -1.03 27.38
CA LEU A 413 -8.51 -0.26 27.38
C LEU A 413 -8.76 1.08 28.05
N ASP A 414 -7.92 1.41 29.03
CA ASP A 414 -8.04 2.62 29.87
C ASP A 414 -6.82 3.55 29.73
N ALA A 415 -5.76 3.12 29.04
CA ALA A 415 -4.57 3.93 28.82
C ALA A 415 -3.87 3.63 27.49
N VAL A 416 -3.23 4.64 26.90
CA VAL A 416 -2.39 4.53 25.71
C VAL A 416 -1.23 5.52 25.74
N THR A 417 -0.07 5.07 25.27
CA THR A 417 1.11 5.91 25.02
C THR A 417 1.77 5.41 23.73
N ILE A 418 2.41 6.31 22.99
CA ILE A 418 3.09 5.99 21.73
C ILE A 418 4.59 6.24 21.89
N GLY A 419 5.41 5.38 21.30
CA GLY A 419 6.83 5.64 21.12
C GLY A 419 7.64 4.39 20.79
N ASP A 420 8.84 4.63 20.26
CA ASP A 420 9.80 3.63 19.80
C ASP A 420 10.40 2.85 20.99
N ILE A 421 9.79 1.72 21.38
CA ILE A 421 10.22 0.98 22.60
C ILE A 421 11.45 0.10 22.34
N ASP A 422 11.70 -0.34 21.10
CA ASP A 422 12.86 -1.15 20.73
C ASP A 422 13.97 -0.41 19.95
N LYS A 423 13.81 0.90 19.74
CA LYS A 423 14.80 1.83 19.17
C LYS A 423 15.16 1.56 17.71
N ILE A 424 14.16 1.17 16.91
CA ILE A 424 14.30 0.92 15.47
C ILE A 424 13.94 2.12 14.60
N GLY A 425 13.57 3.26 15.19
CA GLY A 425 13.21 4.50 14.49
C GLY A 425 11.72 4.61 14.15
N LYS A 426 10.89 3.70 14.65
CA LYS A 426 9.45 3.60 14.39
C LYS A 426 8.72 3.49 15.72
N GLN A 427 7.54 4.08 15.85
CA GLN A 427 6.88 4.18 17.15
C GLN A 427 5.82 3.09 17.37
N ASP A 428 5.92 2.36 18.47
CA ASP A 428 4.93 1.37 18.87
C ASP A 428 3.70 2.01 19.55
N ILE A 429 2.56 1.34 19.43
CA ILE A 429 1.35 1.62 20.21
C ILE A 429 1.38 0.77 21.48
N ILE A 430 1.44 1.41 22.64
CA ILE A 430 1.48 0.73 23.95
C ILE A 430 0.17 1.01 24.68
N VAL A 431 -0.59 -0.03 25.02
CA VAL A 431 -1.92 0.08 25.65
C VAL A 431 -2.01 -0.65 26.99
N GLY A 432 -2.76 -0.04 27.92
CA GLY A 432 -3.10 -0.60 29.23
C GLY A 432 -4.62 -0.71 29.42
N GLY A 433 -5.04 -1.66 30.25
CA GLY A 433 -6.44 -1.78 30.69
C GLY A 433 -6.72 -3.08 31.44
N GLN A 434 -7.85 -3.73 31.15
CA GLN A 434 -8.29 -4.97 31.77
C GLN A 434 -8.74 -6.02 30.74
N GLN A 435 -8.29 -7.28 30.91
CA GLN A 435 -8.70 -8.47 30.16
C GLN A 435 -9.30 -9.51 31.13
N ILE A 436 -10.62 -9.74 31.07
CA ILE A 436 -11.34 -10.70 31.95
C ILE A 436 -10.89 -10.59 33.44
N GLY A 437 -10.96 -9.38 34.01
CA GLY A 437 -10.56 -9.13 35.40
C GLY A 437 -9.05 -9.21 35.70
N LYS A 438 -8.19 -9.44 34.71
CA LYS A 438 -6.73 -9.30 34.83
C LYS A 438 -6.30 -7.94 34.29
N GLY A 439 -5.26 -7.33 34.87
CA GLY A 439 -4.65 -6.16 34.25
C GLY A 439 -4.03 -6.57 32.91
N PHE A 440 -4.15 -5.73 31.90
CA PHE A 440 -3.69 -6.01 30.54
C PHE A 440 -2.68 -4.97 30.12
N LEU A 441 -1.55 -5.42 29.57
CA LEU A 441 -0.53 -4.58 28.96
C LEU A 441 -0.14 -5.20 27.61
N GLU A 442 -0.09 -4.37 26.56
CA GLU A 442 0.29 -4.83 25.23
C GLU A 442 1.08 -3.76 24.48
N VAL A 443 2.04 -4.22 23.69
CA VAL A 443 2.75 -3.45 22.67
C VAL A 443 2.29 -3.94 21.31
N ARG A 444 1.97 -3.00 20.42
CA ARG A 444 1.66 -3.24 19.02
C ARG A 444 2.53 -2.40 18.11
N ASP A 445 2.89 -2.97 16.99
CA ASP A 445 3.48 -2.25 15.87
C ASP A 445 2.50 -2.21 14.68
N THR A 446 2.66 -1.24 13.80
CA THR A 446 2.02 -1.28 12.48
C THR A 446 2.79 -2.24 11.56
N ALA A 447 2.17 -2.90 10.59
CA ALA A 447 2.90 -3.77 9.66
C ALA A 447 2.31 -3.76 8.25
N PHE A 448 3.16 -3.54 7.24
CA PHE A 448 2.81 -3.74 5.84
C PHE A 448 2.69 -5.23 5.51
N VAL A 449 1.73 -5.59 4.66
CA VAL A 449 1.47 -6.97 4.23
C VAL A 449 2.27 -7.27 2.95
N ASN A 450 3.14 -8.28 2.94
CA ASN A 450 3.91 -8.56 1.73
C ASN A 450 3.03 -8.98 0.55
N SER A 451 3.37 -8.50 -0.65
CA SER A 451 2.74 -8.86 -1.92
C SER A 451 3.68 -9.69 -2.79
N VAL A 452 3.13 -10.39 -3.79
CA VAL A 452 3.92 -11.14 -4.79
C VAL A 452 3.33 -10.96 -6.19
N ILE A 453 4.21 -10.80 -7.17
CA ILE A 453 3.86 -10.78 -8.60
C ILE A 453 4.28 -12.11 -9.24
N SER A 454 3.39 -12.73 -10.02
CA SER A 454 3.77 -13.69 -11.06
C SER A 454 3.87 -12.99 -12.42
N LEU A 455 4.78 -13.41 -13.30
CA LEU A 455 4.94 -12.81 -14.64
C LEU A 455 5.31 -13.87 -15.67
N THR A 456 4.66 -13.81 -16.82
CA THR A 456 4.86 -14.72 -17.97
C THR A 456 4.78 -13.96 -19.29
N THR A 457 5.36 -14.54 -20.34
CA THR A 457 5.28 -14.04 -21.72
C THR A 457 4.91 -15.15 -22.68
N ASN A 458 3.97 -14.92 -23.59
CA ASN A 458 3.47 -15.94 -24.52
C ASN A 458 3.10 -15.31 -25.87
N PRO A 459 3.65 -15.78 -27.01
CA PRO A 459 4.66 -16.84 -27.15
C PRO A 459 6.08 -16.40 -26.78
N SER A 460 6.89 -17.37 -26.35
CA SER A 460 8.34 -17.25 -26.21
C SER A 460 8.96 -18.60 -26.58
N PRO A 461 9.76 -18.71 -27.67
CA PRO A 461 10.16 -17.63 -28.57
C PRO A 461 9.01 -17.11 -29.45
N ALA A 462 9.04 -15.80 -29.75
CA ALA A 462 8.17 -15.14 -30.71
C ALA A 462 8.90 -14.89 -32.05
N LEU A 463 8.16 -14.61 -33.12
CA LEU A 463 8.73 -14.15 -34.40
C LEU A 463 8.80 -12.62 -34.50
N ALA A 464 9.69 -12.11 -35.34
CA ALA A 464 9.84 -10.68 -35.57
C ALA A 464 8.53 -10.04 -36.07
N GLY A 465 8.05 -9.02 -35.35
CA GLY A 465 6.77 -8.36 -35.62
C GLY A 465 5.53 -9.08 -35.04
N GLN A 466 5.70 -10.20 -34.36
CA GLN A 466 4.62 -10.87 -33.64
C GLN A 466 4.32 -10.16 -32.32
N SER A 467 3.03 -9.95 -32.02
CA SER A 467 2.58 -9.48 -30.71
C SER A 467 2.64 -10.61 -29.68
N VAL A 468 3.16 -10.29 -28.50
CA VAL A 468 3.33 -11.18 -27.35
C VAL A 468 2.42 -10.71 -26.22
N THR A 469 1.71 -11.63 -25.57
CA THR A 469 0.98 -11.33 -24.34
C THR A 469 1.95 -11.36 -23.17
N VAL A 470 2.04 -10.25 -22.44
CA VAL A 470 2.73 -10.14 -21.14
C VAL A 470 1.64 -10.18 -20.08
N SER A 471 1.64 -11.19 -19.21
CA SER A 471 0.56 -11.38 -18.23
C SER A 471 1.03 -12.04 -16.93
N GLY A 472 0.26 -11.81 -15.87
CA GLY A 472 0.63 -12.23 -14.52
C GLY A 472 -0.49 -12.02 -13.50
N THR A 473 -0.14 -12.17 -12.23
CA THR A 473 -1.02 -11.98 -11.07
C THR A 473 -0.32 -11.18 -9.99
N LEU A 474 -1.07 -10.40 -9.21
CA LEU A 474 -0.63 -9.72 -8.00
C LEU A 474 -1.52 -10.19 -6.83
N THR A 475 -0.89 -10.80 -5.83
CA THR A 475 -1.58 -11.37 -4.65
C THR A 475 -0.82 -11.09 -3.36
N ASN A 476 -1.49 -11.22 -2.22
CA ASN A 476 -0.84 -11.34 -0.92
C ASN A 476 0.13 -12.52 -0.88
N THR A 477 1.24 -12.39 -0.14
CA THR A 477 2.13 -13.51 0.16
C THR A 477 1.52 -14.49 1.18
N THR A 478 0.72 -14.00 2.14
CA THR A 478 0.27 -14.78 3.30
C THR A 478 -0.89 -15.73 3.01
N ASP A 479 -1.86 -15.31 2.20
CA ASP A 479 -3.12 -16.03 1.95
C ASP A 479 -3.46 -16.20 0.45
N ALA A 480 -2.56 -15.76 -0.45
CA ALA A 480 -2.77 -15.70 -1.90
C ALA A 480 -4.03 -14.90 -2.33
N GLY A 481 -4.57 -14.04 -1.46
CA GLY A 481 -5.70 -13.17 -1.77
C GLY A 481 -5.38 -12.19 -2.93
N PRO A 482 -6.30 -11.98 -3.88
CA PRO A 482 -6.06 -11.11 -5.03
C PRO A 482 -6.07 -9.63 -4.67
N LEU A 483 -5.10 -8.87 -5.19
CA LEU A 483 -5.08 -7.41 -5.08
C LEU A 483 -5.71 -6.80 -6.33
N VAL A 484 -6.85 -6.14 -6.16
CA VAL A 484 -7.78 -5.74 -7.24
C VAL A 484 -7.64 -4.25 -7.59
N SER A 485 -7.75 -3.90 -8.87
CA SER A 485 -7.64 -2.52 -9.40
C SER A 485 -6.27 -1.84 -9.22
N MET A 486 -5.22 -2.61 -8.95
CA MET A 486 -3.87 -2.10 -8.70
C MET A 486 -3.09 -1.84 -9.99
N GLN A 487 -2.35 -0.73 -10.04
CA GLN A 487 -1.56 -0.30 -11.20
C GLN A 487 -0.20 -1.01 -11.26
N VAL A 488 -0.09 -2.04 -12.09
CA VAL A 488 1.18 -2.75 -12.34
C VAL A 488 1.89 -2.10 -13.54
N LEU A 489 3.12 -1.64 -13.34
CA LEU A 489 4.01 -1.12 -14.38
C LEU A 489 4.76 -2.28 -15.05
N LEU A 490 4.65 -2.36 -16.37
CA LEU A 490 5.32 -3.35 -17.22
C LEU A 490 6.38 -2.68 -18.09
N GLU A 491 7.59 -3.22 -18.09
CA GLU A 491 8.76 -2.68 -18.78
C GLU A 491 9.56 -3.77 -19.48
N TYR A 492 10.36 -3.41 -20.48
CA TYR A 492 11.31 -4.32 -21.14
C TYR A 492 12.74 -3.75 -21.18
N ASN A 493 13.71 -4.65 -21.26
CA ASN A 493 15.12 -4.35 -21.45
C ASN A 493 15.70 -5.29 -22.51
N ALA A 494 16.28 -4.72 -23.57
CA ALA A 494 17.02 -5.49 -24.57
C ALA A 494 18.49 -5.63 -24.15
N SER A 495 18.85 -6.83 -23.67
CA SER A 495 20.24 -7.26 -23.39
C SER A 495 21.17 -6.25 -22.72
N GLY A 496 20.74 -5.64 -21.60
CA GLY A 496 21.62 -4.87 -20.70
C GLY A 496 21.58 -3.35 -20.84
N GLY A 497 20.59 -2.81 -21.55
CA GLY A 497 20.32 -1.36 -21.60
C GLY A 497 19.55 -0.82 -20.40
N SER A 498 18.92 0.33 -20.56
CA SER A 498 17.89 0.83 -19.63
C SER A 498 16.54 0.16 -19.89
N TYR A 499 15.68 0.09 -18.88
CA TYR A 499 14.29 -0.34 -19.07
C TYR A 499 13.49 0.71 -19.85
N SER A 500 12.56 0.23 -20.67
CA SER A 500 11.59 1.01 -21.44
C SER A 500 10.18 0.54 -21.11
N ILE A 501 9.25 1.48 -20.93
CA ILE A 501 7.87 1.16 -20.54
C ILE A 501 7.14 0.44 -21.69
N ILE A 502 6.44 -0.64 -21.35
CA ILE A 502 5.46 -1.32 -22.21
C ILE A 502 4.08 -0.69 -21.98
N ALA A 503 3.62 -0.71 -20.73
CA ALA A 503 2.31 -0.21 -20.30
C ALA A 503 2.23 -0.14 -18.77
N THR A 504 1.25 0.60 -18.25
CA THR A 504 0.73 0.40 -16.89
C THR A 504 -0.67 -0.20 -17.01
N THR A 505 -0.99 -1.22 -16.20
CA THR A 505 -2.23 -2.00 -16.32
C THR A 505 -2.87 -2.26 -14.96
N SER A 506 -4.21 -2.22 -14.91
CA SER A 506 -4.98 -2.49 -13.69
C SER A 506 -5.18 -4.00 -13.49
N THR A 507 -5.04 -4.48 -12.26
CA THR A 507 -5.43 -5.85 -11.91
C THR A 507 -6.95 -6.04 -11.89
N ASP A 508 -7.43 -7.22 -12.31
CA ASP A 508 -8.85 -7.57 -12.27
C ASP A 508 -9.31 -8.09 -10.88
N SER A 509 -10.57 -8.50 -10.77
CA SER A 509 -11.16 -9.05 -9.54
C SER A 509 -10.55 -10.37 -9.05
N GLN A 510 -9.59 -10.94 -9.80
CA GLN A 510 -8.81 -12.12 -9.46
C GLN A 510 -7.30 -11.78 -9.36
N GLY A 511 -6.95 -10.49 -9.27
CA GLY A 511 -5.58 -10.01 -9.16
C GLY A 511 -4.78 -10.16 -10.45
N ARG A 512 -5.39 -10.52 -11.58
CA ARG A 512 -4.70 -10.80 -12.84
C ARG A 512 -4.50 -9.53 -13.64
N PHE A 513 -3.38 -9.43 -14.33
CA PHE A 513 -3.09 -8.34 -15.26
C PHE A 513 -2.54 -8.88 -16.58
N ALA A 514 -2.76 -8.15 -17.67
CA ALA A 514 -2.22 -8.47 -18.98
C ALA A 514 -2.05 -7.22 -19.86
N THR A 515 -1.16 -7.30 -20.84
CA THR A 515 -1.07 -6.38 -21.99
C THR A 515 -0.46 -7.07 -23.22
N SER A 516 -0.63 -6.46 -24.39
CA SER A 516 0.06 -6.86 -25.63
C SER A 516 1.34 -6.05 -25.84
N PHE A 517 2.44 -6.72 -26.16
CA PHE A 517 3.73 -6.11 -26.46
C PHE A 517 4.25 -6.64 -27.80
N THR A 518 4.55 -5.76 -28.75
CA THR A 518 5.26 -6.13 -29.98
C THR A 518 6.72 -5.69 -29.86
N PRO A 519 7.69 -6.63 -29.72
CA PRO A 519 9.09 -6.28 -29.53
C PRO A 519 9.68 -5.51 -30.73
N PRO A 520 10.57 -4.53 -30.51
CA PRO A 520 11.16 -3.73 -31.60
C PRO A 520 11.94 -4.52 -32.67
N GLY A 521 12.42 -5.72 -32.33
CA GLY A 521 13.14 -6.58 -33.27
C GLY A 521 13.52 -7.94 -32.68
N PRO A 522 14.29 -8.77 -33.41
CA PRO A 522 14.85 -10.01 -32.90
C PRO A 522 15.88 -9.77 -31.79
N GLY A 523 15.94 -10.67 -30.81
CA GLY A 523 16.86 -10.58 -29.68
C GLY A 523 16.31 -11.21 -28.40
N SER A 524 17.06 -11.05 -27.31
CA SER A 524 16.64 -11.47 -25.97
C SER A 524 16.23 -10.25 -25.15
N TYR A 525 15.07 -10.37 -24.50
CA TYR A 525 14.45 -9.33 -23.70
C TYR A 525 14.24 -9.82 -22.27
N ASN A 526 14.59 -9.00 -21.28
CA ASN A 526 14.10 -9.15 -19.93
C ASN A 526 12.85 -8.26 -19.78
N ILE A 527 11.71 -8.88 -19.48
CA ILE A 527 10.46 -8.18 -19.16
C ILE A 527 10.36 -8.10 -17.64
N ARG A 528 10.07 -6.91 -17.11
CA ARG A 528 9.86 -6.67 -15.68
C ARG A 528 8.43 -6.21 -15.45
N ALA A 529 7.81 -6.77 -14.42
CA ALA A 529 6.60 -6.25 -13.81
C ALA A 529 6.97 -5.69 -12.44
N SER A 530 6.44 -4.52 -12.12
CA SER A 530 6.65 -3.87 -10.83
C SER A 530 5.35 -3.26 -10.34
N TRP A 531 5.11 -3.41 -9.05
CA TRP A 531 4.10 -2.67 -8.32
C TRP A 531 4.79 -1.99 -7.15
N SER A 532 4.57 -0.69 -7.00
CA SER A 532 5.16 0.13 -5.93
C SER A 532 4.74 -0.29 -4.52
N GLY A 533 3.71 -1.13 -4.42
CA GLY A 533 2.86 -1.19 -3.24
C GLY A 533 1.77 -0.13 -3.34
N ASP A 534 0.78 -0.29 -2.48
CA ASP A 534 -0.12 0.74 -1.99
C ASP A 534 0.16 0.91 -0.48
N ASN A 535 -0.70 1.63 0.25
CA ASN A 535 -0.58 1.74 1.70
C ASN A 535 -0.66 0.36 2.42
N SER A 536 -1.08 -0.71 1.70
CA SER A 536 -1.05 -2.16 2.01
C SER A 536 0.24 -2.68 2.55
N HIS A 537 1.19 -2.49 1.67
CA HIS A 537 1.82 -3.66 1.13
C HIS A 537 3.18 -3.24 0.66
N SER A 538 4.17 -4.01 1.06
CA SER A 538 5.46 -3.94 0.41
C SER A 538 5.25 -4.18 -1.08
N GLY A 539 5.72 -3.23 -1.89
CA GLY A 539 5.77 -3.39 -3.34
C GLY A 539 6.55 -4.64 -3.72
N SER A 540 6.24 -5.19 -4.90
CA SER A 540 6.86 -6.41 -5.40
C SER A 540 7.20 -6.28 -6.87
N THR A 541 8.19 -7.08 -7.30
CA THR A 541 8.68 -7.10 -8.68
C THR A 541 8.90 -8.54 -9.13
N ALA A 542 8.68 -8.78 -10.42
CA ALA A 542 8.97 -10.06 -11.06
C ALA A 542 9.57 -9.82 -12.45
N SER A 543 10.33 -10.80 -12.94
CA SER A 543 10.94 -10.75 -14.27
C SER A 543 10.71 -12.05 -15.05
N ALA A 544 10.54 -11.91 -16.37
CA ALA A 544 10.38 -13.00 -17.31
C ALA A 544 11.27 -12.77 -18.54
N SER A 545 11.74 -13.86 -19.17
CA SER A 545 12.57 -13.80 -20.37
C SER A 545 11.75 -14.02 -21.64
N LEU A 546 11.90 -13.12 -22.61
CA LEU A 546 11.29 -13.22 -23.94
C LEU A 546 12.39 -13.29 -25.00
N THR A 547 12.37 -14.33 -25.83
CA THR A 547 13.26 -14.45 -27.00
C THR A 547 12.47 -14.17 -28.27
N VAL A 548 13.03 -13.38 -29.17
CA VAL A 548 12.43 -13.05 -30.47
C VAL A 548 13.34 -13.50 -31.60
N SER A 549 12.86 -14.43 -32.40
CA SER A 549 13.55 -14.98 -33.58
C SER A 549 13.21 -14.17 -34.83
N LYS A 550 14.14 -14.14 -35.78
CA LYS A 550 13.85 -13.64 -37.14
C LYS A 550 12.77 -14.50 -37.80
N SER A 551 11.88 -13.86 -38.55
CA SER A 551 10.87 -14.55 -39.36
C SER A 551 11.55 -15.32 -40.51
N PRO A 552 11.18 -16.58 -40.79
CA PRO A 552 11.83 -17.36 -41.84
C PRO A 552 11.54 -16.80 -43.24
N SER A 553 12.37 -17.18 -44.21
CA SER A 553 12.14 -16.90 -45.63
C SER A 553 12.44 -18.13 -46.48
N VAL A 554 11.95 -18.12 -47.72
CA VAL A 554 12.18 -19.18 -48.72
C VAL A 554 12.46 -18.52 -50.06
N ILE A 555 13.46 -19.02 -50.78
CA ILE A 555 13.64 -18.76 -52.22
C ILE A 555 13.25 -20.02 -52.98
N VAL A 556 12.46 -19.87 -54.04
CA VAL A 556 12.18 -20.94 -55.01
C VAL A 556 12.74 -20.54 -56.37
N LEU A 557 13.44 -21.46 -57.04
CA LEU A 557 13.95 -21.28 -58.41
C LEU A 557 13.26 -22.20 -59.42
N SER A 558 13.18 -21.74 -60.66
CA SER A 558 12.89 -22.51 -61.88
C SER A 558 13.80 -22.06 -63.04
N SER A 559 13.93 -22.90 -64.06
CA SER A 559 14.69 -22.59 -65.29
C SER A 559 13.77 -22.70 -66.50
N SER A 560 14.02 -21.88 -67.52
CA SER A 560 13.36 -21.97 -68.83
C SER A 560 13.66 -23.28 -69.58
N SER A 561 14.80 -23.92 -69.27
CA SER A 561 15.11 -25.28 -69.72
C SER A 561 15.99 -26.03 -68.71
N PHE A 562 15.77 -27.34 -68.61
CA PHE A 562 16.63 -28.29 -67.89
C PHE A 562 17.54 -29.10 -68.83
N ASN A 563 17.38 -28.94 -70.15
CA ASN A 563 18.19 -29.57 -71.19
C ASN A 563 18.52 -28.51 -72.26
N ALA A 564 19.76 -28.05 -72.31
CA ALA A 564 20.22 -26.99 -73.20
C ALA A 564 21.41 -27.47 -74.06
N GLN A 565 21.74 -26.74 -75.13
CA GLN A 565 22.95 -26.93 -75.92
C GLN A 565 24.04 -25.97 -75.48
N VAL A 566 25.31 -26.33 -75.70
CA VAL A 566 26.44 -25.41 -75.51
C VAL A 566 26.26 -24.20 -76.44
N GLY A 567 26.21 -23.01 -75.86
CA GLY A 567 25.90 -21.76 -76.55
C GLY A 567 24.46 -21.25 -76.35
N ASP A 568 23.58 -22.03 -75.71
CA ASP A 568 22.25 -21.54 -75.32
C ASP A 568 22.32 -20.56 -74.13
N THR A 569 21.40 -19.60 -74.11
CA THR A 569 21.13 -18.77 -72.94
C THR A 569 19.91 -19.29 -72.20
N ILE A 570 20.11 -19.80 -70.98
CA ILE A 570 19.00 -20.19 -70.09
C ILE A 570 18.51 -18.98 -69.30
N THR A 571 17.21 -18.92 -69.03
CA THR A 571 16.62 -17.91 -68.12
C THR A 571 16.26 -18.59 -66.81
N ILE A 572 16.85 -18.12 -65.71
CA ILE A 572 16.51 -18.52 -64.35
C ILE A 572 15.46 -17.56 -63.82
N SER A 573 14.34 -18.10 -63.34
CA SER A 573 13.27 -17.33 -62.69
C SER A 573 13.21 -17.75 -61.22
N GLY A 574 12.91 -16.80 -60.34
CA GLY A 574 12.83 -17.09 -58.91
C GLY A 574 11.87 -16.22 -58.14
N TYR A 575 11.51 -16.69 -56.95
CA TYR A 575 10.58 -16.03 -56.05
C TYR A 575 11.08 -16.08 -54.61
N LEU A 576 11.15 -14.92 -53.96
CA LEU A 576 11.47 -14.75 -52.54
C LEU A 576 10.18 -14.52 -51.74
N TYR A 577 9.95 -15.37 -50.73
CA TYR A 577 8.86 -15.23 -49.77
C TYR A 577 9.39 -15.02 -48.34
N PRO A 578 8.87 -14.07 -47.54
CA PRO A 578 7.86 -13.07 -47.90
C PRO A 578 8.34 -12.08 -48.97
N ALA A 579 7.44 -11.66 -49.85
CA ALA A 579 7.70 -10.76 -50.96
C ALA A 579 8.33 -9.43 -50.50
N ASN A 580 9.57 -9.16 -50.93
CA ASN A 580 10.31 -7.94 -50.64
C ASN A 580 11.30 -7.64 -51.77
N THR A 581 11.63 -6.37 -51.97
CA THR A 581 12.78 -5.94 -52.78
C THR A 581 14.06 -6.25 -52.01
N ALA A 582 14.84 -7.20 -52.49
CA ALA A 582 16.05 -7.68 -51.85
C ALA A 582 17.15 -7.97 -52.89
N LYS A 583 18.41 -7.86 -52.48
CA LYS A 583 19.57 -8.24 -53.28
C LYS A 583 19.86 -9.72 -53.07
N LEU A 584 19.82 -10.51 -54.14
CA LEU A 584 20.09 -11.96 -54.13
C LEU A 584 21.35 -12.28 -54.92
N THR A 585 22.03 -13.35 -54.52
CA THR A 585 23.19 -13.92 -55.20
C THR A 585 22.81 -15.24 -55.84
N ILE A 586 22.91 -15.35 -57.16
CA ILE A 586 22.74 -16.60 -57.91
C ILE A 586 24.12 -17.16 -58.22
N ILE A 587 24.34 -18.43 -57.92
CA ILE A 587 25.60 -19.14 -58.21
C ILE A 587 25.32 -20.18 -59.29
N TYR A 588 26.00 -20.03 -60.42
CA TYR A 588 26.07 -21.02 -61.49
C TYR A 588 27.39 -21.78 -61.35
N THR A 589 27.31 -23.10 -61.14
CA THR A 589 28.51 -23.96 -61.08
C THR A 589 28.57 -24.82 -62.32
N GLY A 590 29.66 -24.71 -63.08
CA GLY A 590 29.90 -25.47 -64.29
C GLY A 590 30.26 -26.94 -64.04
N PRO A 591 30.27 -27.78 -65.10
CA PRO A 591 30.61 -29.20 -65.01
C PRO A 591 32.05 -29.47 -64.55
N ASP A 592 32.93 -28.48 -64.69
CA ASP A 592 34.33 -28.45 -64.23
C ASP A 592 34.48 -28.05 -62.75
N GLY A 593 33.37 -27.67 -62.09
CA GLY A 593 33.36 -27.14 -60.72
C GLY A 593 33.58 -25.62 -60.62
N THR A 594 33.75 -24.91 -61.74
CA THR A 594 33.94 -23.46 -61.73
C THR A 594 32.63 -22.76 -61.36
N ALA A 595 32.63 -21.99 -60.27
CA ALA A 595 31.45 -21.26 -59.80
C ALA A 595 31.51 -19.77 -60.18
N ILE A 596 30.43 -19.26 -60.78
CA ILE A 596 30.25 -17.86 -61.16
C ILE A 596 29.05 -17.29 -60.41
N SER A 597 29.23 -16.11 -59.81
CA SER A 597 28.25 -15.43 -58.96
C SER A 597 27.62 -14.23 -59.68
N HIS A 598 26.32 -14.30 -59.92
CA HIS A 598 25.50 -13.18 -60.41
C HIS A 598 24.76 -12.51 -59.25
N THR A 599 24.49 -11.21 -59.39
CA THR A 599 23.70 -10.41 -58.44
C THR A 599 22.43 -9.94 -59.12
N VAL A 600 21.28 -10.21 -58.51
CA VAL A 600 19.97 -9.71 -58.96
C VAL A 600 19.22 -9.03 -57.83
N ASN A 601 18.23 -8.22 -58.17
CA ASN A 601 17.29 -7.66 -57.21
C ASN A 601 15.90 -8.24 -57.45
N SER A 602 15.21 -8.67 -56.39
CA SER A 602 13.78 -9.00 -56.49
C SER A 602 12.92 -7.74 -56.57
N THR A 603 11.76 -7.86 -57.21
CA THR A 603 10.71 -6.85 -57.18
C THR A 603 10.06 -6.75 -55.80
N SER A 604 9.24 -5.72 -55.59
CA SER A 604 8.35 -5.63 -54.41
C SER A 604 7.39 -6.82 -54.27
N THR A 605 7.11 -7.55 -55.35
CA THR A 605 6.33 -8.78 -55.35
C THR A 605 7.16 -10.04 -55.06
N GLY A 606 8.47 -9.93 -54.85
CA GLY A 606 9.39 -11.03 -54.55
C GLY A 606 9.97 -11.75 -55.77
N SER A 607 9.55 -11.41 -56.98
CA SER A 607 10.00 -12.06 -58.23
C SER A 607 11.37 -11.55 -58.68
N PHE A 608 12.21 -12.42 -59.24
CA PHE A 608 13.46 -12.05 -59.91
C PHE A 608 13.75 -12.97 -61.10
N THR A 609 14.56 -12.48 -62.03
CA THR A 609 15.01 -13.24 -63.21
C THR A 609 16.48 -12.94 -63.53
N ASP A 610 17.17 -13.92 -64.08
CA ASP A 610 18.54 -13.79 -64.58
C ASP A 610 18.73 -14.61 -65.86
N GLN A 611 19.76 -14.29 -66.65
CA GLN A 611 20.10 -15.00 -67.87
C GLN A 611 21.58 -15.40 -67.89
N TYR A 612 21.84 -16.66 -68.28
CA TYR A 612 23.19 -17.22 -68.27
C TYR A 612 23.47 -18.06 -69.51
N LEU A 613 24.65 -17.82 -70.11
CA LEU A 613 25.14 -18.54 -71.29
C LEU A 613 25.85 -19.83 -70.87
N VAL A 614 25.29 -20.99 -71.20
CA VAL A 614 25.92 -22.28 -70.88
C VAL A 614 27.01 -22.63 -71.90
N ASN A 615 28.28 -22.46 -71.51
CA ASN A 615 29.43 -22.53 -72.41
C ASN A 615 30.16 -23.90 -72.46
N THR A 616 29.82 -24.83 -71.57
CA THR A 616 30.49 -26.13 -71.42
C THR A 616 29.46 -27.24 -71.27
N ALA A 617 29.68 -28.38 -71.91
CA ALA A 617 28.79 -29.55 -71.85
C ALA A 617 28.96 -30.31 -70.53
N GLY A 618 27.84 -30.76 -69.94
CA GLY A 618 27.78 -31.49 -68.68
C GLY A 618 26.62 -31.02 -67.79
N THR A 619 26.68 -31.29 -66.49
CA THR A 619 25.66 -30.79 -65.54
C THR A 619 26.07 -29.45 -64.97
N TRP A 620 25.24 -28.43 -65.18
CA TRP A 620 25.31 -27.15 -64.46
C TRP A 620 24.42 -27.21 -63.23
N THR A 621 24.91 -26.74 -62.08
CA THR A 621 24.08 -26.57 -60.87
C THR A 621 23.85 -25.09 -60.60
N VAL A 622 22.60 -24.74 -60.27
CA VAL A 622 22.20 -23.34 -60.01
C VAL A 622 21.50 -23.26 -58.66
N SER A 623 21.92 -22.32 -57.82
CA SER A 623 21.25 -21.99 -56.56
C SER A 623 21.25 -20.49 -56.34
N ALA A 624 20.27 -19.99 -55.59
CA ALA A 624 20.15 -18.59 -55.20
C ALA A 624 20.14 -18.48 -53.68
N SER A 625 20.77 -17.44 -53.16
CA SER A 625 20.81 -17.15 -51.73
C SER A 625 20.61 -15.66 -51.46
N TRP A 626 20.13 -15.34 -50.26
CA TRP A 626 20.10 -13.96 -49.75
C TRP A 626 20.40 -13.95 -48.24
N ALA A 627 20.99 -12.86 -47.76
CA ALA A 627 21.42 -12.73 -46.37
C ALA A 627 20.26 -12.52 -45.37
N GLY A 628 19.04 -12.27 -45.87
CA GLY A 628 17.90 -11.82 -45.06
C GLY A 628 17.95 -10.32 -44.77
N THR A 629 17.22 -9.91 -43.74
CA THR A 629 17.18 -8.53 -43.23
C THR A 629 17.50 -8.52 -41.73
N THR A 630 17.30 -7.40 -41.05
CA THR A 630 17.33 -7.33 -39.58
C THR A 630 16.21 -8.16 -38.94
N THR A 631 15.05 -8.31 -39.60
CA THR A 631 13.85 -9.00 -39.07
C THR A 631 13.55 -10.34 -39.72
N THR A 632 14.06 -10.59 -40.94
CA THR A 632 13.83 -11.81 -41.71
C THR A 632 15.12 -12.61 -41.86
N SER A 633 15.09 -13.92 -41.64
CA SER A 633 16.23 -14.82 -41.83
C SER A 633 16.59 -14.93 -43.31
N GLY A 634 17.89 -15.02 -43.60
CA GLY A 634 18.36 -15.42 -44.93
C GLY A 634 17.96 -16.85 -45.26
N SER A 635 17.99 -17.18 -46.55
CA SER A 635 17.69 -18.54 -47.05
C SER A 635 18.45 -18.80 -48.35
N THR A 636 18.55 -20.08 -48.68
CA THR A 636 19.07 -20.59 -49.95
C THR A 636 17.96 -21.39 -50.63
N SER A 637 17.90 -21.31 -51.96
CA SER A 637 16.88 -21.99 -52.77
C SER A 637 17.09 -23.50 -52.86
N ASN A 638 16.12 -24.17 -53.48
CA ASN A 638 16.38 -25.44 -54.15
C ASN A 638 17.51 -25.30 -55.19
N THR A 639 18.31 -26.35 -55.36
CA THR A 639 19.29 -26.46 -56.45
C THR A 639 18.60 -26.91 -57.73
N LEU A 640 18.80 -26.21 -58.83
CA LEU A 640 18.44 -26.66 -60.16
C LEU A 640 19.63 -27.35 -60.82
N ASN A 641 19.37 -28.44 -61.55
CA ASN A 641 20.37 -29.14 -62.36
C ASN A 641 19.99 -29.00 -63.83
N VAL A 642 20.79 -28.27 -64.61
CA VAL A 642 20.58 -28.08 -66.05
C VAL A 642 21.61 -28.93 -66.79
N GLN A 643 21.14 -29.90 -67.59
CA GLN A 643 22.00 -30.69 -68.45
C GLN A 643 22.32 -29.93 -69.72
N THR A 644 23.59 -29.88 -70.09
CA THR A 644 24.06 -29.22 -71.31
C THR A 644 24.77 -30.21 -72.21
N GLN A 645 24.32 -30.32 -73.45
CA GLN A 645 24.94 -31.19 -74.44
C GLN A 645 25.76 -30.34 -75.42
N ALA A 646 26.85 -30.90 -75.95
CA ALA A 646 27.58 -30.24 -77.03
C ALA A 646 26.60 -29.96 -78.17
N GLN A 647 26.61 -28.73 -78.69
CA GLN A 647 25.85 -28.41 -79.89
C GLN A 647 26.22 -29.44 -80.97
N PRO A 648 25.25 -30.12 -81.62
CA PRO A 648 25.58 -30.99 -82.73
C PRO A 648 26.36 -30.14 -83.74
N PRO A 649 27.43 -30.67 -84.36
CA PRO A 649 28.18 -29.90 -85.34
C PRO A 649 27.19 -29.31 -86.34
N PRO A 650 27.34 -28.03 -86.74
CA PRO A 650 26.43 -27.44 -87.71
C PRO A 650 26.33 -28.41 -88.88
N LEU A 651 25.12 -28.64 -89.39
CA LEU A 651 24.92 -29.49 -90.55
C LEU A 651 25.76 -28.91 -91.69
N VAL A 652 26.99 -29.42 -91.80
CA VAL A 652 27.73 -29.45 -93.03
C VAL A 652 26.81 -30.28 -93.90
N THR A 653 26.08 -29.59 -94.76
CA THR A 653 25.46 -30.14 -95.95
C THR A 653 26.59 -30.61 -96.85
N THR A 654 27.24 -31.68 -96.41
CA THR A 654 28.07 -32.53 -97.25
C THR A 654 27.23 -32.84 -98.48
N MET A 655 27.87 -32.75 -99.65
CA MET A 655 27.21 -32.67 -100.97
C MET A 655 26.30 -33.87 -101.31
N SER A 656 26.22 -34.87 -100.43
CA SER A 656 25.34 -36.03 -100.39
C SER A 656 23.85 -35.72 -100.65
N PHE A 657 23.30 -34.63 -100.09
CA PHE A 657 21.88 -34.30 -100.29
C PHE A 657 21.59 -33.70 -101.67
N TYR A 658 22.52 -32.92 -102.23
CA TYR A 658 22.43 -32.49 -103.63
C TYR A 658 22.58 -33.66 -104.59
N ALA A 659 23.45 -34.64 -104.29
CA ALA A 659 23.56 -35.86 -105.08
C ALA A 659 22.26 -36.68 -105.08
N LEU A 660 21.55 -36.80 -103.95
CA LEU A 660 20.27 -37.52 -103.89
C LEU A 660 19.15 -36.79 -104.64
N ILE A 661 19.04 -35.47 -104.49
CA ILE A 661 18.01 -34.66 -105.19
C ILE A 661 18.31 -34.57 -106.70
N LEU A 662 19.58 -34.46 -107.11
CA LEU A 662 19.97 -34.52 -108.53
C LEU A 662 19.83 -35.93 -109.12
N ALA A 663 20.07 -37.01 -108.36
CA ALA A 663 19.84 -38.37 -108.83
C ALA A 663 18.33 -38.66 -109.04
N VAL A 664 17.47 -38.21 -108.13
CA VAL A 664 16.01 -38.34 -108.27
C VAL A 664 15.48 -37.45 -109.41
N ALA A 665 16.02 -36.24 -109.60
CA ALA A 665 15.69 -35.40 -110.74
C ALA A 665 16.19 -35.99 -112.08
N ALA A 666 17.39 -36.57 -112.13
CA ALA A 666 17.94 -37.21 -113.32
C ALA A 666 17.17 -38.49 -113.70
N LEU A 667 16.72 -39.29 -112.71
CA LEU A 667 15.84 -40.43 -112.95
C LEU A 667 14.45 -40.01 -113.44
N ALA A 668 13.91 -38.90 -112.93
CA ALA A 668 12.62 -38.35 -113.40
C ALA A 668 12.69 -37.78 -114.83
N VAL A 669 13.80 -37.16 -115.23
CA VAL A 669 14.00 -36.62 -116.59
C VAL A 669 14.37 -37.72 -117.59
N GLY A 670 15.11 -38.75 -117.18
CA GLY A 670 15.46 -39.90 -118.02
C GLY A 670 14.25 -40.77 -118.41
N ALA A 671 13.26 -40.90 -117.53
CA ALA A 671 12.06 -41.71 -117.79
C ALA A 671 11.03 -41.08 -118.75
N PHE A 672 11.10 -39.76 -118.99
CA PHE A 672 10.11 -39.05 -119.82
C PHE A 672 10.48 -38.98 -121.32
N ALA A 673 11.66 -39.45 -121.71
CA ALA A 673 12.15 -39.40 -123.10
C ALA A 673 11.86 -40.67 -123.94
N ILE A 674 11.47 -41.80 -123.31
CA ILE A 674 11.25 -43.08 -124.00
C ILE A 674 9.94 -43.74 -123.55
N VAL A 675 8.78 -43.20 -123.97
CA VAL A 675 7.63 -43.93 -124.57
C VAL A 675 6.68 -42.88 -125.18
N ARG A 676 6.77 -42.64 -126.49
CA ARG A 676 5.74 -41.89 -127.25
C ARG A 676 5.22 -42.66 -128.48
N LYS A 677 4.63 -43.83 -128.21
CA LYS A 677 3.74 -44.60 -129.11
C LYS A 677 3.11 -45.74 -128.28
N GLY A 678 1.79 -45.85 -128.05
CA GLY A 678 0.68 -44.92 -128.29
C GLY A 678 -0.68 -45.63 -128.09
N ARG A 679 -1.76 -44.86 -127.82
CA ARG A 679 -3.19 -45.28 -127.60
C ARG A 679 -3.45 -45.97 -126.23
N GLY A 680 -4.55 -45.69 -125.51
CA GLY A 680 -5.57 -44.63 -125.67
C GLY A 680 -6.80 -44.78 -124.74
N ARG A 681 -7.64 -43.72 -124.68
CA ARG A 681 -9.05 -43.60 -124.20
C ARG A 681 -9.43 -43.80 -122.69
N THR A 682 -10.26 -42.84 -122.22
CA THR A 682 -11.36 -42.90 -121.20
C THR A 682 -11.01 -43.26 -119.74
N SER A 683 -11.61 -42.67 -118.68
CA SER A 683 -12.61 -41.58 -118.53
C SER A 683 -12.66 -41.02 -117.08
N LEU A 684 -13.31 -39.85 -116.89
CA LEU A 684 -13.75 -39.19 -115.63
C LEU A 684 -14.74 -40.05 -114.79
N PRO A 685 -15.15 -39.71 -113.52
CA PRO A 685 -15.20 -38.37 -112.85
C PRO A 685 -14.72 -38.31 -111.36
N SER A 686 -14.44 -37.13 -110.76
CA SER A 686 -15.25 -36.31 -109.79
C SER A 686 -15.84 -37.07 -108.58
N MET A 687 -15.91 -36.59 -107.32
CA MET A 687 -16.05 -35.24 -106.70
C MET A 687 -15.32 -35.20 -105.32
N VAL A 688 -14.63 -34.10 -104.93
CA VAL A 688 -15.06 -32.96 -104.08
C VAL A 688 -15.26 -33.29 -102.56
N PRO A 689 -14.73 -32.48 -101.61
CA PRO A 689 -14.58 -32.84 -100.19
C PRO A 689 -15.55 -32.10 -99.24
N THR A 690 -15.46 -32.35 -97.92
CA THR A 690 -16.17 -31.56 -96.90
C THR A 690 -15.34 -31.29 -95.64
N GLN A 691 -15.51 -30.09 -95.09
CA GLN A 691 -14.88 -29.55 -93.88
C GLN A 691 -15.71 -29.78 -92.59
N ALA A 692 -15.23 -29.18 -91.50
CA ALA A 692 -15.97 -28.74 -90.30
C ALA A 692 -16.25 -29.85 -89.25
N THR A 693 -16.41 -29.57 -87.94
CA THR A 693 -16.61 -28.29 -87.20
C THR A 693 -16.15 -28.48 -85.71
N PRO A 694 -16.11 -27.44 -84.84
CA PRO A 694 -15.56 -27.53 -83.48
C PRO A 694 -16.61 -27.68 -82.36
N SER A 695 -16.14 -28.06 -81.16
CA SER A 695 -16.69 -27.70 -79.84
C SER A 695 -15.65 -28.09 -78.77
N LYS A 696 -15.55 -27.48 -77.57
CA LYS A 696 -16.40 -26.46 -76.94
C LYS A 696 -15.56 -25.64 -75.96
#